data_AF-A0A5B8MJW9-F1
#
_entry.id   AF-A0A5B8MJW9-F1
#
_cell.length_a   1.000
_cell.length_b   1.000
_cell.length_c   1.000
_cell.angle_alpha   90.00
_cell.angle_beta   90.00
_cell.angle_gamma   90.00
#
_symmetry.space_group_name_H-M   'P 1'
#
loop_
_entity.id
_entity.type
_entity.pdbx_description
1 polymer ?
#
loop_
_entity_poly.entity_id
_entity_poly.type
_entity_poly.pdbx_seq_one_letter_code
_entity_poly.pdbx_strand_id
1 'polypeptide(L)'
;MNTILEKFMFQSKGGQGGGASKTFHEMLGLSSSPPGKNKEREGDPPPERSRKAFENPRQAQRSEVATRVLEASQDLAAILDLIKGGEAAGPEAIEGKLGSLCEKVEAILTKEDAEQAREIWRLGIDVWNAALSWIQSDPPAKGGRTMKQLSCKIAVEVFVPVSSKSSRADKLEIHLSLSRRLVDTGDMWMRASCFEKAEFCFSGASESLGQMTAYADDNAVPIAKREEVLTLLFSLHSKRGWAALELKQDILLSSLVGRCKEMPKTLPPDLAPATLCALAEELFSLGEALLASDRTGQSISMFDSAIEVLGDVRRLASENGEDASKRLKNVLVRITKNLAHAHLNAKNYSEAQAVLSFLRPKLEPIHKHNSFQFMSIKAALGLEKPADALGILESATTSAAENPRHQIFLEMFKACYSGCTQKDLRERVVSQLVTFCERSKNASLVVDFCCFLLSRDAGEVAGTQKYASTVAITGDPKVTVLFNTPDKSHCVRLYGIMFDSAVQTYQGGDYKVSRDLFQTCLLYASLNESDGAGENLRTKVLRCLSLVLLAQKEFKKAEQHIALAKDLEQGNVANDLILIRLHMAQSDYARCLTMIRSLTQNPEFHPKQLLSICREAIRDKQNKVACECLHKLFEHQKQSEEITEPHSTLLRCLISLSEEQVGGDGDDGGGGLGTANYLEEARELYSRDRKNFCGGGKAGARDEPTVHWFACKAWDLGLKLSGLGGREALRAASRMFEASGTFLGDQAKGCEALLYASVLHLDAHDDEEGNAVDDAERLAGLVRSLELAFLKHKRALDEDLQRKIGGRIPWLKYEVACQAKDVPTALQLLMELQLVSEDPAHFVQMARSADVLASRSNAVKARALGIALKCFQGADKVSYEGVAFCLRSLIELRGSDDEGIGLCSQALEVVKQAAAAYPEEEVRWLARTSWNRGVQLYELGERGKGRLWMRVGLDLFPFCGREWLADLDRYEKHLRDRQAACPEDQDQDQDQDQDQEGGEASKQHQHPAATPTPMVA
;
A
#
# COMPACT_ATOMS: atom_id res chain seq x y z
N MET A 1 -2.65 8.48 25.33
CA MET A 1 -1.91 7.20 25.28
C MET A 1 -2.50 6.27 24.21
N ASN A 2 -3.77 5.87 24.32
CA ASN A 2 -4.46 5.04 23.30
C ASN A 2 -4.51 5.66 21.88
N THR A 3 -4.73 6.98 21.74
CA THR A 3 -4.86 7.63 20.42
C THR A 3 -3.53 7.81 19.65
N ILE A 4 -2.40 7.73 20.34
CA ILE A 4 -1.05 7.85 19.74
C ILE A 4 -0.51 6.46 19.40
N LEU A 5 -0.80 5.46 20.25
CA LEU A 5 -0.60 4.03 19.92
C LEU A 5 -1.50 3.58 18.76
N GLU A 6 -2.74 4.09 18.65
CA GLU A 6 -3.64 3.81 17.50
C GLU A 6 -3.09 4.34 16.17
N LYS A 7 -2.41 5.50 16.14
CA LYS A 7 -1.77 6.02 14.92
C LYS A 7 -0.50 5.25 14.55
N PHE A 8 0.19 4.64 15.51
CA PHE A 8 1.29 3.72 15.27
C PHE A 8 0.82 2.31 14.84
N MET A 9 -0.45 1.97 15.08
CA MET A 9 -1.06 0.66 14.83
C MET A 9 -1.90 0.59 13.54
N PHE A 10 -2.27 1.71 12.91
CA PHE A 10 -3.16 1.73 11.75
C PHE A 10 -2.58 2.47 10.53
N GLN A 11 -1.71 1.79 9.79
CA GLN A 11 -1.53 1.99 8.34
C GLN A 11 -1.35 0.63 7.65
N SER A 12 -2.45 -0.13 7.57
CA SER A 12 -2.59 -1.26 6.65
C SER A 12 -4.07 -1.66 6.52
N LYS A 13 -4.93 -0.75 6.05
CA LYS A 13 -6.22 -1.09 5.44
C LYS A 13 -6.63 0.01 4.44
N GLY A 14 -6.66 -0.33 3.16
CA GLY A 14 -7.20 0.53 2.11
C GLY A 14 -6.84 0.04 0.72
N GLY A 15 -7.66 -0.85 0.15
CA GLY A 15 -7.50 -1.24 -1.25
C GLY A 15 -8.16 -2.55 -1.66
N GLN A 16 -9.49 -2.67 -1.52
CA GLN A 16 -10.27 -3.55 -2.40
C GLN A 16 -11.58 -2.87 -2.76
N GLY A 17 -11.68 -2.51 -4.05
CA GLY A 17 -12.84 -1.90 -4.66
C GLY A 17 -13.95 -2.93 -4.88
N GLY A 18 -15.18 -2.52 -4.56
CA GLY A 18 -16.40 -3.21 -4.95
C GLY A 18 -17.10 -2.45 -6.06
N GLY A 19 -17.16 -3.09 -7.24
CA GLY A 19 -18.35 -3.32 -8.06
C GLY A 19 -19.22 -2.16 -8.57
N ALA A 20 -19.46 -2.16 -9.88
CA ALA A 20 -20.81 -1.98 -10.43
C ALA A 20 -20.91 -2.57 -11.85
N SER A 21 -21.63 -3.68 -11.96
CA SER A 21 -22.35 -4.11 -13.17
C SER A 21 -23.78 -3.58 -13.07
N LYS A 22 -24.30 -2.97 -14.14
CA LYS A 22 -25.75 -2.80 -14.38
C LYS A 22 -26.07 -2.87 -15.87
N THR A 23 -26.57 -4.03 -16.27
CA THR A 23 -27.82 -4.29 -17.02
C THR A 23 -28.35 -3.27 -18.02
N PHE A 24 -28.36 -3.73 -19.28
CA PHE A 24 -29.51 -3.82 -20.20
C PHE A 24 -30.91 -3.48 -19.62
N HIS A 25 -31.55 -2.43 -20.15
CA HIS A 25 -32.99 -2.38 -20.44
C HIS A 25 -33.27 -1.29 -21.50
N GLU A 26 -34.00 -1.71 -22.54
CA GLU A 26 -34.98 -0.93 -23.33
C GLU A 26 -34.55 0.00 -24.49
N MET A 27 -34.57 -0.59 -25.70
CA MET A 27 -35.70 -0.55 -26.65
C MET A 27 -36.64 0.69 -26.65
N LEU A 28 -36.86 1.22 -27.87
CA LEU A 28 -37.99 2.03 -28.39
C LEU A 28 -37.97 3.52 -28.01
N GLY A 29 -38.14 4.50 -28.91
CA GLY A 29 -38.46 4.50 -30.32
C GLY A 29 -38.76 5.94 -30.80
N LEU A 30 -38.79 6.09 -32.13
CA LEU A 30 -39.52 7.07 -32.93
C LEU A 30 -39.12 8.56 -33.03
N SER A 31 -39.14 8.95 -34.32
CA SER A 31 -39.44 10.26 -34.93
C SER A 31 -38.29 11.28 -34.91
N SER A 32 -37.90 11.89 -36.03
CA SER A 32 -38.72 12.81 -36.81
C SER A 32 -37.85 13.38 -37.94
N SER A 33 -38.46 13.60 -39.10
CA SER A 33 -38.02 14.46 -40.24
C SER A 33 -37.57 15.86 -39.76
N PRO A 34 -36.98 16.79 -40.57
CA PRO A 34 -37.30 17.11 -41.99
C PRO A 34 -36.10 17.80 -42.73
N PRO A 35 -36.27 18.81 -43.62
CA PRO A 35 -37.08 18.93 -44.85
C PRO A 35 -36.24 19.35 -46.08
N GLY A 36 -36.85 19.19 -47.26
CA GLY A 36 -36.87 20.26 -48.28
C GLY A 36 -35.60 20.46 -49.10
N LYS A 37 -35.67 20.93 -50.33
CA LYS A 37 -36.68 21.75 -50.99
C LYS A 37 -36.45 21.63 -52.50
N ASN A 38 -37.55 21.69 -53.27
CA ASN A 38 -37.75 22.54 -54.44
C ASN A 38 -36.62 22.58 -55.50
N LYS A 39 -36.92 22.53 -56.79
CA LYS A 39 -37.81 23.51 -57.42
C LYS A 39 -37.95 23.12 -58.90
N GLU A 40 -39.21 23.13 -59.37
CA GLU A 40 -39.69 23.87 -60.56
C GLU A 40 -39.05 23.56 -61.93
N ARG A 41 -39.76 23.57 -63.07
CA ARG A 41 -41.15 23.88 -63.43
C ARG A 41 -41.31 23.63 -64.94
N GLU A 42 -42.57 23.41 -65.31
CA GLU A 42 -43.27 23.95 -66.49
C GLU A 42 -42.95 23.45 -67.91
N GLY A 43 -44.01 22.98 -68.58
CA GLY A 43 -44.44 23.63 -69.81
C GLY A 43 -44.91 22.72 -70.96
N ASP A 44 -46.17 22.24 -70.91
CA ASP A 44 -46.98 21.93 -72.12
C ASP A 44 -47.24 23.23 -72.94
N PRO A 45 -47.75 23.26 -74.22
CA PRO A 45 -48.60 22.28 -74.89
C PRO A 45 -48.39 22.22 -76.46
N PRO A 46 -49.37 21.95 -77.39
CA PRO A 46 -49.21 21.11 -78.60
C PRO A 46 -49.48 21.92 -79.90
N PRO A 47 -50.19 21.43 -80.96
CA PRO A 47 -50.07 20.25 -81.82
C PRO A 47 -49.78 20.62 -83.31
N GLU A 48 -49.45 19.68 -84.20
CA GLU A 48 -49.85 19.85 -85.61
C GLU A 48 -50.02 18.55 -86.41
N ARG A 49 -51.13 18.54 -87.17
CA ARG A 49 -51.63 17.46 -88.02
C ARG A 49 -50.87 17.45 -89.35
N SER A 50 -50.58 16.28 -89.91
CA SER A 50 -51.23 15.81 -91.15
C SER A 50 -50.65 14.50 -91.73
N ARG A 51 -51.53 13.48 -91.72
CA ARG A 51 -51.85 12.52 -92.79
C ARG A 51 -50.74 11.78 -93.59
N LYS A 52 -50.75 10.46 -93.33
CA LYS A 52 -50.80 9.31 -94.27
C LYS A 52 -49.50 8.82 -94.91
N ALA A 53 -49.08 7.61 -94.54
CA ALA A 53 -49.16 6.40 -95.38
C ALA A 53 -48.93 5.13 -94.54
N PHE A 54 -49.52 4.02 -94.99
CA PHE A 54 -49.59 2.69 -94.35
C PHE A 54 -48.25 1.93 -94.36
N GLU A 55 -47.82 1.38 -93.20
CA GLU A 55 -46.97 0.18 -93.10
C GLU A 55 -47.37 -0.69 -91.87
N ASN A 56 -47.09 -1.99 -91.94
CA ASN A 56 -47.80 -3.12 -91.31
C ASN A 56 -47.36 -3.43 -89.83
N PRO A 57 -48.25 -3.54 -88.82
CA PRO A 57 -47.86 -3.66 -87.39
C PRO A 57 -47.20 -4.98 -86.97
N ARG A 58 -47.43 -6.09 -87.70
CA ARG A 58 -46.93 -7.43 -87.32
C ARG A 58 -45.48 -7.70 -87.73
N GLN A 59 -44.95 -6.97 -88.70
CA GLN A 59 -43.58 -7.11 -89.17
C GLN A 59 -42.62 -6.26 -88.33
N ALA A 60 -43.07 -5.07 -87.90
CA ALA A 60 -42.38 -4.22 -86.94
C ALA A 60 -42.27 -4.86 -85.54
N GLN A 61 -43.29 -5.60 -85.08
CA GLN A 61 -43.25 -6.27 -83.76
C GLN A 61 -42.36 -7.51 -83.72
N ARG A 62 -42.25 -8.28 -84.83
CA ARG A 62 -41.33 -9.43 -84.90
C ARG A 62 -39.88 -8.97 -85.05
N SER A 63 -39.63 -7.89 -85.78
CA SER A 63 -38.29 -7.28 -85.79
C SER A 63 -37.94 -6.75 -84.41
N GLU A 64 -38.85 -6.09 -83.70
CA GLU A 64 -38.60 -5.52 -82.37
C GLU A 64 -38.23 -6.58 -81.31
N VAL A 65 -38.90 -7.74 -81.30
CA VAL A 65 -38.55 -8.84 -80.36
C VAL A 65 -37.21 -9.49 -80.74
N ALA A 66 -36.96 -9.76 -82.02
CA ALA A 66 -35.66 -10.27 -82.47
C ALA A 66 -34.51 -9.28 -82.18
N THR A 67 -34.79 -7.98 -82.26
CA THR A 67 -33.83 -6.92 -81.91
C THR A 67 -33.54 -6.94 -80.41
N ARG A 68 -34.57 -7.08 -79.56
CA ARG A 68 -34.40 -7.17 -78.10
C ARG A 68 -33.70 -8.44 -77.63
N VAL A 69 -33.92 -9.58 -78.30
CA VAL A 69 -33.20 -10.84 -78.03
C VAL A 69 -31.74 -10.72 -78.48
N LEU A 70 -31.50 -10.11 -79.64
CA LEU A 70 -30.15 -9.80 -80.10
C LEU A 70 -29.45 -8.86 -79.11
N GLU A 71 -30.12 -7.81 -78.63
CA GLU A 71 -29.62 -6.89 -77.60
C GLU A 71 -29.32 -7.61 -76.28
N ALA A 72 -30.21 -8.49 -75.80
CA ALA A 72 -29.98 -9.27 -74.58
C ALA A 72 -28.81 -10.26 -74.74
N SER A 73 -28.67 -10.89 -75.91
CA SER A 73 -27.54 -11.78 -76.23
C SER A 73 -26.22 -11.01 -76.35
N GLN A 74 -26.26 -9.79 -76.91
CA GLN A 74 -25.13 -8.87 -77.01
C GLN A 74 -24.73 -8.31 -75.64
N ASP A 75 -25.70 -8.00 -74.78
CA ASP A 75 -25.46 -7.57 -73.40
C ASP A 75 -24.83 -8.71 -72.59
N LEU A 76 -25.30 -9.96 -72.72
CA LEU A 76 -24.68 -11.13 -72.11
C LEU A 76 -23.27 -11.40 -72.64
N ALA A 77 -23.04 -11.28 -73.95
CA ALA A 77 -21.70 -11.40 -74.54
C ALA A 77 -20.77 -10.27 -74.08
N ALA A 78 -21.26 -9.03 -73.98
CA ALA A 78 -20.50 -7.89 -73.47
C ALA A 78 -20.15 -8.06 -71.99
N ILE A 79 -21.07 -8.61 -71.18
CA ILE A 79 -20.79 -8.96 -69.78
C ILE A 79 -19.74 -10.08 -69.71
N LEU A 80 -19.83 -11.09 -70.57
CA LEU A 80 -18.85 -12.18 -70.65
C LEU A 80 -17.45 -11.66 -71.01
N ASP A 81 -17.36 -10.73 -71.96
CA ASP A 81 -16.10 -10.11 -72.38
C ASP A 81 -15.52 -9.20 -71.30
N LEU A 82 -16.38 -8.46 -70.59
CA LEU A 82 -15.98 -7.64 -69.43
C LEU A 82 -15.40 -8.50 -68.30
N ILE A 83 -15.99 -9.68 -68.04
CA ILE A 83 -15.50 -10.61 -67.02
C ILE A 83 -14.18 -11.28 -67.46
N LYS A 84 -14.02 -11.60 -68.74
CA LYS A 84 -12.77 -12.18 -69.29
C LYS A 84 -11.64 -11.15 -69.42
N GLY A 85 -11.97 -9.86 -69.53
CA GLY A 85 -11.02 -8.74 -69.73
C GLY A 85 -10.23 -8.29 -68.49
N GLY A 86 -10.43 -8.92 -67.33
CA GLY A 86 -9.47 -8.93 -66.22
C GLY A 86 -9.43 -7.69 -65.30
N GLU A 87 -9.32 -6.45 -65.78
CA GLU A 87 -8.90 -5.34 -64.89
C GLU A 87 -9.50 -3.93 -65.16
N ALA A 88 -10.27 -3.70 -66.23
CA ALA A 88 -10.62 -2.32 -66.64
C ALA A 88 -12.07 -1.86 -66.37
N ALA A 89 -12.97 -2.73 -65.92
CA ALA A 89 -14.37 -2.36 -65.70
C ALA A 89 -14.74 -2.44 -64.21
N GLY A 90 -15.03 -1.29 -63.61
CA GLY A 90 -15.45 -1.22 -62.22
C GLY A 90 -16.72 -2.05 -61.95
N PRO A 91 -16.88 -2.59 -60.73
CA PRO A 91 -17.99 -3.46 -60.36
C PRO A 91 -19.39 -2.85 -60.56
N GLU A 92 -19.50 -1.52 -60.52
CA GLU A 92 -20.74 -0.76 -60.77
C GLU A 92 -21.17 -0.82 -62.26
N ALA A 93 -20.23 -0.92 -63.20
CA ALA A 93 -20.52 -1.02 -64.63
C ALA A 93 -21.13 -2.38 -65.00
N ILE A 94 -20.72 -3.44 -64.29
CA ILE A 94 -21.28 -4.78 -64.43
C ILE A 94 -22.69 -4.82 -63.80
N GLU A 95 -22.88 -4.19 -62.64
CA GLU A 95 -24.18 -4.16 -61.94
C GLU A 95 -25.25 -3.36 -62.70
N GLY A 96 -24.91 -2.21 -63.27
CA GLY A 96 -25.82 -1.41 -64.11
C GLY A 96 -26.24 -2.14 -65.40
N LYS A 97 -25.30 -2.85 -66.05
CA LYS A 97 -25.62 -3.69 -67.22
C LYS A 97 -26.44 -4.92 -66.87
N LEU A 98 -26.22 -5.49 -65.67
CA LEU A 98 -27.01 -6.63 -65.18
C LEU A 98 -28.45 -6.22 -64.88
N GLY A 99 -28.67 -5.08 -64.21
CA GLY A 99 -30.02 -4.55 -63.96
C GLY A 99 -30.79 -4.29 -65.25
N SER A 100 -30.12 -3.70 -66.26
CA SER A 100 -30.70 -3.53 -67.59
C SER A 100 -30.97 -4.85 -68.31
N LEU A 101 -30.12 -5.86 -68.14
CA LEU A 101 -30.34 -7.20 -68.71
C LEU A 101 -31.56 -7.86 -68.08
N CYS A 102 -31.75 -7.76 -66.77
CA CYS A 102 -32.87 -8.37 -66.06
C CYS A 102 -34.22 -7.78 -66.48
N GLU A 103 -34.33 -6.45 -66.59
CA GLU A 103 -35.53 -5.79 -67.12
C GLU A 103 -35.84 -6.21 -68.58
N LYS A 104 -34.79 -6.41 -69.39
CA LYS A 104 -34.93 -6.86 -70.79
C LYS A 104 -35.34 -8.33 -70.88
N VAL A 105 -34.77 -9.21 -70.06
CA VAL A 105 -35.10 -10.64 -70.02
C VAL A 105 -36.53 -10.86 -69.53
N GLU A 106 -36.99 -10.17 -68.49
CA GLU A 106 -38.40 -10.20 -68.05
C GLU A 106 -39.36 -9.74 -69.16
N ALA A 107 -39.00 -8.70 -69.93
CA ALA A 107 -39.81 -8.20 -71.04
C ALA A 107 -39.85 -9.17 -72.25
N ILE A 108 -38.74 -9.84 -72.57
CA ILE A 108 -38.63 -10.83 -73.66
C ILE A 108 -39.51 -12.06 -73.37
N LEU A 109 -39.59 -12.47 -72.11
CA LEU A 109 -40.24 -13.72 -71.70
C LEU A 109 -41.78 -13.70 -71.75
N THR A 110 -42.41 -12.66 -72.27
CA THR A 110 -43.88 -12.60 -72.43
C THR A 110 -44.40 -13.30 -73.69
N LYS A 111 -43.55 -13.74 -74.64
CA LYS A 111 -43.98 -14.35 -75.92
C LYS A 111 -43.21 -15.63 -76.31
N GLU A 112 -43.89 -16.50 -77.07
CA GLU A 112 -43.60 -17.92 -77.35
C GLU A 112 -42.44 -18.18 -78.33
N ASP A 113 -41.17 -18.20 -77.90
CA ASP A 113 -40.08 -18.75 -78.74
C ASP A 113 -39.08 -19.61 -77.91
N ALA A 114 -39.13 -20.94 -78.10
CA ALA A 114 -38.35 -21.92 -77.34
C ALA A 114 -36.86 -22.02 -77.73
N GLU A 115 -36.49 -21.67 -78.96
CA GLU A 115 -35.09 -21.66 -79.41
C GLU A 115 -34.29 -20.49 -78.83
N GLN A 116 -34.92 -19.31 -78.76
CA GLN A 116 -34.32 -18.10 -78.20
C GLN A 116 -34.08 -18.24 -76.68
N ALA A 117 -34.96 -18.95 -75.97
CA ALA A 117 -34.77 -19.30 -74.56
C ALA A 117 -33.55 -20.20 -74.32
N ARG A 118 -33.21 -21.10 -75.26
CA ARG A 118 -32.01 -21.97 -75.15
C ARG A 118 -30.71 -21.19 -75.37
N GLU A 119 -30.71 -20.20 -76.24
CA GLU A 119 -29.54 -19.36 -76.49
C GLU A 119 -29.24 -18.44 -75.31
N ILE A 120 -30.27 -17.82 -74.73
CA ILE A 120 -30.17 -17.06 -73.47
C ILE A 120 -29.68 -17.97 -72.33
N TRP A 121 -30.18 -19.21 -72.25
CA TRP A 121 -29.72 -20.20 -71.27
C TRP A 121 -28.23 -20.56 -71.43
N ARG A 122 -27.77 -20.81 -72.66
CA ARG A 122 -26.35 -21.12 -72.95
C ARG A 122 -25.43 -19.95 -72.57
N LEU A 123 -25.78 -18.74 -72.98
CA LEU A 123 -25.01 -17.54 -72.65
C LEU A 123 -25.02 -17.23 -71.16
N GLY A 124 -26.15 -17.44 -70.48
CA GLY A 124 -26.24 -17.36 -69.02
C GLY A 124 -25.29 -18.35 -68.32
N ILE A 125 -25.16 -19.57 -68.84
CA ILE A 125 -24.19 -20.57 -68.35
C ILE A 125 -22.75 -20.11 -68.55
N ASP A 126 -22.43 -19.54 -69.71
CA ASP A 126 -21.07 -19.07 -70.01
C ASP A 126 -20.67 -17.91 -69.08
N VAL A 127 -21.59 -16.97 -68.83
CA VAL A 127 -21.40 -15.87 -67.88
C VAL A 127 -21.25 -16.39 -66.44
N TRP A 128 -22.06 -17.38 -66.05
CA TRP A 128 -21.94 -18.05 -64.75
C TRP A 128 -20.57 -18.70 -64.55
N ASN A 129 -20.11 -19.48 -65.53
CA ASN A 129 -18.82 -20.18 -65.47
C ASN A 129 -17.65 -19.18 -65.42
N ALA A 130 -17.72 -18.11 -66.21
CA ALA A 130 -16.72 -17.05 -66.18
C ALA A 130 -16.68 -16.35 -64.81
N ALA A 131 -17.84 -16.02 -64.23
CA ALA A 131 -17.91 -15.43 -62.89
C ALA A 131 -17.35 -16.35 -61.79
N LEU A 132 -17.61 -17.66 -61.86
CA LEU A 132 -17.03 -18.64 -60.94
C LEU A 132 -15.52 -18.79 -61.09
N SER A 133 -15.00 -18.80 -62.33
CA SER A 133 -13.55 -18.89 -62.58
C SER A 133 -12.79 -17.70 -62.01
N TRP A 134 -13.40 -16.51 -62.03
CA TRP A 134 -12.88 -15.28 -61.45
C TRP A 134 -12.88 -15.32 -59.90
N ILE A 135 -13.94 -15.83 -59.29
CA ILE A 135 -14.02 -16.03 -57.82
C ILE A 135 -12.95 -17.00 -57.30
N GLN A 136 -12.54 -17.99 -58.10
CA GLN A 136 -11.49 -18.95 -57.72
C GLN A 136 -10.06 -18.40 -57.87
N SER A 137 -9.86 -17.37 -58.70
CA SER A 137 -8.53 -16.87 -59.04
C SER A 137 -8.07 -15.68 -58.18
N ASP A 138 -8.97 -14.94 -57.51
CA ASP A 138 -8.61 -13.74 -56.74
C ASP A 138 -9.27 -13.69 -55.33
N PRO A 139 -8.49 -13.68 -54.22
CA PRO A 139 -9.03 -13.62 -52.85
C PRO A 139 -9.61 -12.23 -52.50
N PRO A 140 -10.50 -12.11 -51.49
CA PRO A 140 -11.58 -11.15 -51.47
C PRO A 140 -11.15 -9.75 -50.99
N ALA A 141 -10.53 -8.95 -51.85
CA ALA A 141 -10.33 -7.52 -51.59
C ALA A 141 -11.14 -6.68 -52.60
N LYS A 142 -12.36 -6.32 -52.19
CA LYS A 142 -13.24 -5.28 -52.78
C LYS A 142 -13.99 -5.60 -54.10
N GLY A 143 -13.44 -6.39 -55.04
CA GLY A 143 -14.18 -6.79 -56.27
C GLY A 143 -15.14 -7.97 -56.09
N GLY A 144 -14.99 -8.72 -54.99
CA GLY A 144 -15.80 -9.91 -54.74
C GLY A 144 -17.28 -9.63 -54.53
N ARG A 145 -17.69 -8.60 -53.76
CA ARG A 145 -19.11 -8.45 -53.33
C ARG A 145 -20.14 -8.37 -54.47
N THR A 146 -19.79 -7.74 -55.58
CA THR A 146 -20.63 -7.54 -56.77
C THR A 146 -20.68 -8.78 -57.66
N MET A 147 -19.54 -9.41 -57.95
CA MET A 147 -19.52 -10.70 -58.69
C MET A 147 -20.21 -11.82 -57.91
N LYS A 148 -20.14 -11.73 -56.57
CA LYS A 148 -20.86 -12.56 -55.60
C LYS A 148 -22.38 -12.36 -55.57
N GLN A 149 -22.88 -11.20 -55.98
CA GLN A 149 -24.32 -10.95 -56.18
C GLN A 149 -24.76 -11.32 -57.60
N LEU A 150 -23.86 -11.19 -58.58
CA LEU A 150 -24.08 -11.54 -59.98
C LEU A 150 -24.45 -13.01 -60.17
N SER A 151 -23.70 -13.93 -59.55
CA SER A 151 -24.00 -15.37 -59.66
C SER A 151 -25.37 -15.71 -59.06
N CYS A 152 -25.72 -15.15 -57.90
CA CYS A 152 -27.02 -15.38 -57.28
C CYS A 152 -28.18 -14.75 -58.07
N LYS A 153 -27.99 -13.54 -58.62
CA LYS A 153 -29.00 -12.87 -59.47
C LYS A 153 -29.22 -13.59 -60.80
N ILE A 154 -28.16 -14.06 -61.47
CA ILE A 154 -28.30 -14.89 -62.70
C ILE A 154 -29.08 -16.18 -62.40
N ALA A 155 -28.88 -16.77 -61.22
CA ALA A 155 -29.59 -17.99 -60.81
C ALA A 155 -31.10 -17.79 -60.64
N VAL A 156 -31.48 -16.67 -60.03
CA VAL A 156 -32.87 -16.39 -59.68
C VAL A 156 -33.61 -15.68 -60.81
N GLU A 157 -32.98 -14.73 -61.50
CA GLU A 157 -33.64 -13.82 -62.44
C GLU A 157 -33.51 -14.27 -63.91
N VAL A 158 -32.49 -15.05 -64.27
CA VAL A 158 -32.33 -15.57 -65.64
C VAL A 158 -32.79 -17.03 -65.75
N PHE A 159 -32.43 -17.87 -64.78
CA PHE A 159 -32.68 -19.31 -64.91
C PHE A 159 -34.07 -19.78 -64.43
N VAL A 160 -34.65 -19.18 -63.38
CA VAL A 160 -36.02 -19.54 -62.91
C VAL A 160 -37.09 -19.23 -63.96
N PRO A 161 -37.11 -18.05 -64.63
CA PRO A 161 -38.13 -17.73 -65.61
C PRO A 161 -38.07 -18.59 -66.89
N VAL A 162 -36.85 -18.92 -67.36
CA VAL A 162 -36.61 -19.79 -68.53
C VAL A 162 -37.13 -21.22 -68.29
N SER A 163 -37.10 -21.69 -67.04
CA SER A 163 -37.61 -23.02 -66.67
C SER A 163 -39.13 -23.14 -66.75
N SER A 164 -39.88 -22.05 -66.53
CA SER A 164 -41.36 -22.10 -66.44
C SER A 164 -42.06 -22.38 -67.78
N LYS A 165 -41.42 -22.09 -68.93
CA LYS A 165 -42.04 -22.10 -70.28
C LYS A 165 -41.45 -23.11 -71.28
N SER A 166 -40.57 -24.01 -70.87
CA SER A 166 -39.96 -25.04 -71.74
C SER A 166 -40.79 -26.33 -71.82
N SER A 167 -40.45 -27.22 -72.77
CA SER A 167 -41.08 -28.54 -72.93
C SER A 167 -40.86 -29.42 -71.69
N ARG A 168 -41.74 -30.40 -71.43
CA ARG A 168 -41.72 -31.22 -70.19
C ARG A 168 -40.39 -31.97 -69.96
N ALA A 169 -39.72 -32.41 -71.01
CA ALA A 169 -38.43 -33.09 -70.92
C ALA A 169 -37.25 -32.10 -70.73
N ASP A 170 -37.29 -30.95 -71.42
CA ASP A 170 -36.30 -29.89 -71.27
C ASP A 170 -36.35 -29.28 -69.86
N LYS A 171 -37.55 -29.16 -69.26
CA LYS A 171 -37.74 -28.71 -67.86
C LYS A 171 -36.94 -29.55 -66.87
N LEU A 172 -37.00 -30.88 -66.98
CA LEU A 172 -36.30 -31.79 -66.07
C LEU A 172 -34.77 -31.60 -66.13
N GLU A 173 -34.21 -31.47 -67.33
CA GLU A 173 -32.77 -31.32 -67.54
C GLU A 173 -32.26 -29.92 -67.13
N ILE A 174 -33.07 -28.89 -67.38
CA ILE A 174 -32.82 -27.51 -66.95
C ILE A 174 -32.84 -27.40 -65.43
N HIS A 175 -33.85 -27.94 -64.74
CA HIS A 175 -33.92 -27.90 -63.26
C HIS A 175 -32.83 -28.74 -62.59
N LEU A 176 -32.47 -29.91 -63.14
CA LEU A 176 -31.37 -30.73 -62.62
C LEU A 176 -30.02 -30.04 -62.76
N SER A 177 -29.72 -29.52 -63.95
CA SER A 177 -28.46 -28.81 -64.20
C SER A 177 -28.35 -27.51 -63.40
N LEU A 178 -29.44 -26.76 -63.24
CA LEU A 178 -29.53 -25.57 -62.40
C LEU A 178 -29.25 -25.90 -60.94
N SER A 179 -29.94 -26.91 -60.40
CA SER A 179 -29.79 -27.29 -59.00
C SER A 179 -28.40 -27.83 -58.70
N ARG A 180 -27.78 -28.57 -59.62
CA ARG A 180 -26.39 -29.02 -59.49
C ARG A 180 -25.41 -27.85 -59.43
N ARG A 181 -25.56 -26.86 -60.32
CA ARG A 181 -24.73 -25.66 -60.33
C ARG A 181 -24.92 -24.79 -59.08
N LEU A 182 -26.15 -24.69 -58.58
CA LEU A 182 -26.46 -24.01 -57.32
C LEU A 182 -25.82 -24.70 -56.12
N VAL A 183 -25.84 -26.05 -56.08
CA VAL A 183 -25.14 -26.83 -55.06
C VAL A 183 -23.62 -26.63 -55.13
N ASP A 184 -23.01 -26.72 -56.32
CA ASP A 184 -21.57 -26.53 -56.52
C ASP A 184 -21.13 -25.10 -56.14
N THR A 185 -21.97 -24.12 -56.45
CA THR A 185 -21.73 -22.72 -56.06
C THR A 185 -21.87 -22.52 -54.56
N GLY A 186 -22.90 -23.13 -53.94
CA GLY A 186 -23.06 -23.17 -52.48
C GLY A 186 -21.85 -23.79 -51.76
N ASP A 187 -21.24 -24.85 -52.31
CA ASP A 187 -20.02 -25.45 -51.77
C ASP A 187 -18.82 -24.51 -51.81
N MET A 188 -18.64 -23.80 -52.92
CA MET A 188 -17.60 -22.77 -53.02
C MET A 188 -17.79 -21.69 -51.96
N TRP A 189 -19.04 -21.35 -51.65
CA TRP A 189 -19.38 -20.40 -50.60
C TRP A 189 -19.13 -20.91 -49.18
N MET A 190 -19.40 -22.19 -48.93
CA MET A 190 -19.05 -22.86 -47.68
C MET A 190 -17.54 -22.83 -47.46
N ARG A 191 -16.73 -23.12 -48.48
CA ARG A 191 -15.25 -23.05 -48.40
C ARG A 191 -14.73 -21.63 -48.18
N ALA A 192 -15.47 -20.62 -48.64
CA ALA A 192 -15.17 -19.20 -48.42
C ALA A 192 -15.75 -18.62 -47.11
N SER A 193 -16.28 -19.48 -46.22
CA SER A 193 -16.90 -19.12 -44.92
C SER A 193 -18.01 -18.06 -45.03
N CYS A 194 -18.72 -17.98 -46.16
CA CYS A 194 -19.82 -17.04 -46.40
C CYS A 194 -21.18 -17.77 -46.32
N PHE A 195 -21.56 -18.20 -45.11
CA PHE A 195 -22.65 -19.16 -44.90
C PHE A 195 -24.05 -18.67 -45.31
N GLU A 196 -24.36 -17.38 -45.16
CA GLU A 196 -25.66 -16.80 -45.58
C GLU A 196 -25.89 -16.94 -47.09
N LYS A 197 -24.82 -16.79 -47.88
CA LYS A 197 -24.87 -16.91 -49.35
C LYS A 197 -24.90 -18.36 -49.81
N ALA A 198 -24.21 -19.23 -49.08
CA ALA A 198 -24.33 -20.67 -49.27
C ALA A 198 -25.77 -21.12 -49.02
N GLU A 199 -26.40 -20.67 -47.93
CA GLU A 199 -27.80 -20.95 -47.62
C GLU A 199 -28.74 -20.45 -48.73
N PHE A 200 -28.53 -19.23 -49.23
CA PHE A 200 -29.31 -18.69 -50.36
C PHE A 200 -29.21 -19.56 -51.61
N CYS A 201 -28.01 -20.04 -51.95
CA CYS A 201 -27.82 -20.94 -53.09
C CYS A 201 -28.48 -22.30 -52.85
N PHE A 202 -28.38 -22.83 -51.63
CA PHE A 202 -28.97 -24.11 -51.25
C PHE A 202 -30.50 -24.05 -51.13
N SER A 203 -31.09 -22.94 -50.69
CA SER A 203 -32.53 -22.74 -50.63
C SER A 203 -33.11 -22.64 -52.04
N GLY A 204 -32.48 -21.89 -52.95
CA GLY A 204 -32.83 -21.84 -54.36
C GLY A 204 -32.72 -23.22 -55.05
N ALA A 205 -31.67 -23.99 -54.76
CA ALA A 205 -31.55 -25.37 -55.24
C ALA A 205 -32.67 -26.26 -54.70
N SER A 206 -33.04 -26.08 -53.42
CA SER A 206 -34.08 -26.86 -52.75
C SER A 206 -35.47 -26.54 -53.30
N GLU A 207 -35.73 -25.30 -53.71
CA GLU A 207 -36.99 -24.90 -54.34
C GLU A 207 -37.09 -25.46 -55.76
N SER A 208 -36.02 -25.33 -56.55
CA SER A 208 -35.94 -25.90 -57.91
C SER A 208 -36.11 -27.42 -57.91
N LEU A 209 -35.48 -28.14 -56.98
CA LEU A 209 -35.66 -29.59 -56.83
C LEU A 209 -37.00 -29.98 -56.18
N GLY A 210 -37.56 -29.15 -55.29
CA GLY A 210 -38.86 -29.42 -54.65
C GLY A 210 -40.04 -29.33 -55.62
N GLN A 211 -39.93 -28.50 -56.66
CA GLN A 211 -40.89 -28.51 -57.78
C GLN A 211 -40.81 -29.81 -58.60
N MET A 212 -39.67 -30.52 -58.54
CA MET A 212 -39.38 -31.74 -59.30
C MET A 212 -39.72 -33.03 -58.56
N THR A 213 -39.79 -33.03 -57.22
CA THR A 213 -40.24 -34.20 -56.45
C THR A 213 -41.68 -34.60 -56.80
N ALA A 214 -42.54 -33.66 -57.16
CA ALA A 214 -43.89 -33.93 -57.67
C ALA A 214 -43.90 -34.58 -59.07
N TYR A 215 -42.82 -34.43 -59.86
CA TYR A 215 -42.65 -35.08 -61.17
C TYR A 215 -41.96 -36.44 -61.07
N ALA A 216 -41.20 -36.67 -60.01
CA ALA A 216 -40.49 -37.92 -59.77
C ALA A 216 -41.43 -39.06 -59.34
N ASP A 217 -42.66 -38.77 -58.91
CA ASP A 217 -43.70 -39.79 -58.60
C ASP A 217 -44.46 -40.30 -59.83
N ASP A 218 -44.21 -39.71 -61.01
CA ASP A 218 -44.83 -40.13 -62.27
C ASP A 218 -43.99 -41.24 -62.94
N ASN A 219 -44.59 -42.40 -63.22
CA ASN A 219 -43.92 -43.61 -63.76
C ASN A 219 -43.29 -43.45 -65.16
N ALA A 220 -43.32 -42.24 -65.73
CA ALA A 220 -42.80 -41.91 -67.06
C ALA A 220 -41.33 -41.45 -67.10
N VAL A 221 -40.67 -41.28 -65.94
CA VAL A 221 -39.26 -40.84 -65.86
C VAL A 221 -38.31 -42.05 -65.77
N PRO A 222 -37.18 -42.07 -66.51
CA PRO A 222 -36.18 -43.15 -66.41
C PRO A 222 -35.61 -43.28 -64.99
N ILE A 223 -35.45 -44.52 -64.52
CA ILE A 223 -34.93 -44.88 -63.18
C ILE A 223 -33.60 -44.17 -62.88
N ALA A 224 -32.68 -44.12 -63.85
CA ALA A 224 -31.38 -43.45 -63.71
C ALA A 224 -31.48 -41.93 -63.41
N LYS A 225 -32.47 -41.23 -64.00
CA LYS A 225 -32.69 -39.80 -63.73
C LYS A 225 -33.35 -39.59 -62.36
N ARG A 226 -34.17 -40.54 -61.92
CA ARG A 226 -34.76 -40.54 -60.56
C ARG A 226 -33.68 -40.71 -59.49
N GLU A 227 -32.74 -41.63 -59.72
CA GLU A 227 -31.56 -41.83 -58.85
C GLU A 227 -30.68 -40.59 -58.76
N GLU A 228 -30.43 -39.91 -59.89
CA GLU A 228 -29.65 -38.67 -59.92
C GLU A 228 -30.32 -37.54 -59.13
N VAL A 229 -31.64 -37.36 -59.29
CA VAL A 229 -32.43 -36.38 -58.52
C VAL A 229 -32.34 -36.66 -57.01
N LEU A 230 -32.53 -37.92 -56.60
CA LEU A 230 -32.52 -38.32 -55.19
C LEU A 230 -31.12 -38.19 -54.56
N THR A 231 -30.06 -38.53 -55.32
CA THR A 231 -28.67 -38.38 -54.88
C THR A 231 -28.29 -36.90 -54.72
N LEU A 232 -28.73 -36.05 -55.66
CA LEU A 232 -28.51 -34.61 -55.59
C LEU A 232 -29.29 -33.96 -54.44
N LEU A 233 -30.54 -34.38 -54.21
CA LEU A 233 -31.36 -33.95 -53.07
C LEU A 233 -30.71 -34.31 -51.74
N PHE A 234 -30.18 -35.53 -51.61
CA PHE A 234 -29.45 -35.97 -50.44
C PHE A 234 -28.21 -35.11 -50.18
N SER A 235 -27.37 -34.90 -51.21
CA SER A 235 -26.18 -34.04 -51.12
C SER A 235 -26.55 -32.60 -50.74
N LEU A 236 -27.61 -32.06 -51.34
CA LEU A 236 -28.11 -30.72 -51.05
C LEU A 236 -28.58 -30.58 -49.59
N HIS A 237 -29.37 -31.53 -49.08
CA HIS A 237 -29.86 -31.47 -47.71
C HIS A 237 -28.74 -31.60 -46.68
N SER A 238 -27.74 -32.47 -46.92
CA SER A 238 -26.54 -32.55 -46.07
C SER A 238 -25.77 -31.22 -46.08
N LYS A 239 -25.44 -30.67 -47.25
CA LYS A 239 -24.69 -29.41 -47.39
C LYS A 239 -25.43 -28.20 -46.81
N ARG A 240 -26.74 -28.13 -47.01
CA ARG A 240 -27.58 -27.09 -46.40
C ARG A 240 -27.68 -27.26 -44.89
N GLY A 241 -27.62 -28.50 -44.38
CA GLY A 241 -27.51 -28.80 -42.96
C GLY A 241 -26.24 -28.22 -42.35
N TRP A 242 -25.09 -28.37 -43.02
CA TRP A 242 -23.82 -27.74 -42.61
C TRP A 242 -23.91 -26.21 -42.59
N ALA A 243 -24.50 -25.58 -43.62
CA ALA A 243 -24.72 -24.13 -43.63
C ALA A 243 -25.63 -23.69 -42.47
N ALA A 244 -26.70 -24.44 -42.20
CA ALA A 244 -27.63 -24.18 -41.10
C ALA A 244 -26.96 -24.31 -39.72
N LEU A 245 -26.04 -25.25 -39.55
CA LEU A 245 -25.24 -25.41 -38.33
C LEU A 245 -24.39 -24.16 -38.06
N GLU A 246 -23.65 -23.70 -39.07
CA GLU A 246 -22.78 -22.51 -38.97
C GLU A 246 -23.60 -21.23 -38.73
N LEU A 247 -24.79 -21.14 -39.32
CA LEU A 247 -25.76 -20.06 -39.09
C LEU A 247 -26.58 -20.21 -37.80
N LYS A 248 -26.34 -21.25 -36.99
CA LYS A 248 -27.04 -21.54 -35.72
C LYS A 248 -28.56 -21.72 -35.87
N GLN A 249 -29.02 -22.23 -37.01
CA GLN A 249 -30.42 -22.46 -37.34
C GLN A 249 -30.86 -23.90 -36.98
N ASP A 250 -31.08 -24.15 -35.69
CA ASP A 250 -31.26 -25.50 -35.14
C ASP A 250 -32.55 -26.22 -35.62
N ILE A 251 -33.63 -25.46 -35.83
CA ILE A 251 -34.91 -25.98 -36.34
C ILE A 251 -34.76 -26.42 -37.81
N LEU A 252 -34.04 -25.64 -38.60
CA LEU A 252 -33.79 -25.96 -40.01
C LEU A 252 -32.89 -27.20 -40.11
N LEU A 253 -31.83 -27.25 -39.31
CA LEU A 253 -30.92 -28.38 -39.24
C LEU A 253 -31.65 -29.69 -38.89
N SER A 254 -32.47 -29.69 -37.84
CA SER A 254 -33.25 -30.88 -37.44
C SER A 254 -34.27 -31.31 -38.51
N SER A 255 -34.92 -30.35 -39.17
CA SER A 255 -35.83 -30.63 -40.30
C SER A 255 -35.11 -31.24 -41.51
N LEU A 256 -33.92 -30.75 -41.85
CA LEU A 256 -33.13 -31.26 -42.98
C LEU A 256 -32.58 -32.66 -42.70
N VAL A 257 -32.11 -32.90 -41.48
CA VAL A 257 -31.68 -34.22 -41.02
C VAL A 257 -32.85 -35.21 -41.04
N GLY A 258 -34.02 -34.82 -40.55
CA GLY A 258 -35.23 -35.64 -40.61
C GLY A 258 -35.60 -36.02 -42.04
N ARG A 259 -35.52 -35.07 -42.99
CA ARG A 259 -35.72 -35.34 -44.42
C ARG A 259 -34.69 -36.30 -44.98
N CYS A 260 -33.41 -36.17 -44.63
CA CYS A 260 -32.36 -37.10 -45.06
C CYS A 260 -32.60 -38.54 -44.55
N LYS A 261 -33.20 -38.72 -43.36
CA LYS A 261 -33.55 -40.04 -42.83
C LYS A 261 -34.70 -40.74 -43.56
N GLU A 262 -35.66 -39.97 -44.09
CA GLU A 262 -36.81 -40.53 -44.82
C GLU A 262 -36.47 -40.90 -46.27
N MET A 263 -35.48 -40.23 -46.87
CA MET A 263 -35.06 -40.44 -48.27
C MET A 263 -34.66 -41.89 -48.61
N PRO A 264 -33.86 -42.62 -47.80
CA PRO A 264 -33.54 -44.03 -48.03
C PRO A 264 -34.73 -44.98 -48.16
N LYS A 265 -35.87 -44.67 -47.54
CA LYS A 265 -37.09 -45.49 -47.64
C LYS A 265 -37.75 -45.41 -49.02
N THR A 266 -37.40 -44.39 -49.80
CA THR A 266 -37.93 -44.12 -51.15
C THR A 266 -36.98 -44.57 -52.26
N LEU A 267 -35.78 -45.05 -51.92
CA LEU A 267 -34.75 -45.48 -52.86
C LEU A 267 -34.86 -46.97 -53.23
N PRO A 268 -34.42 -47.38 -54.43
CA PRO A 268 -34.28 -48.79 -54.80
C PRO A 268 -33.35 -49.56 -53.84
N PRO A 269 -33.60 -50.87 -53.59
CA PRO A 269 -32.88 -51.66 -52.59
C PRO A 269 -31.36 -51.74 -52.83
N ASP A 270 -30.91 -51.57 -54.07
CA ASP A 270 -29.49 -51.66 -54.44
C ASP A 270 -28.67 -50.40 -54.08
N LEU A 271 -29.29 -49.21 -54.05
CA LEU A 271 -28.63 -47.93 -53.72
C LEU A 271 -28.81 -47.50 -52.26
N ALA A 272 -29.79 -48.09 -51.56
CA ALA A 272 -30.11 -47.73 -50.18
C ALA A 272 -28.92 -47.92 -49.20
N PRO A 273 -28.12 -49.02 -49.24
CA PRO A 273 -27.03 -49.23 -48.27
C PRO A 273 -25.90 -48.19 -48.37
N ALA A 274 -25.49 -47.82 -49.59
CA ALA A 274 -24.43 -46.85 -49.80
C ALA A 274 -24.84 -45.43 -49.34
N THR A 275 -26.10 -45.06 -49.61
CA THR A 275 -26.68 -43.77 -49.21
C THR A 275 -26.86 -43.69 -47.69
N LEU A 276 -27.30 -44.77 -47.06
CA LEU A 276 -27.41 -44.86 -45.60
C LEU A 276 -26.03 -44.82 -44.91
N CYS A 277 -24.99 -45.43 -45.48
CA CYS A 277 -23.61 -45.29 -44.99
C CYS A 277 -23.11 -43.84 -45.06
N ALA A 278 -23.33 -43.16 -46.19
CA ALA A 278 -22.97 -41.75 -46.34
C ALA A 278 -23.73 -40.87 -45.33
N LEU A 279 -25.02 -41.14 -45.11
CA LEU A 279 -25.82 -40.44 -44.10
C LEU A 279 -25.27 -40.63 -42.69
N ALA A 280 -24.87 -41.84 -42.31
CA ALA A 280 -24.29 -42.10 -41.00
C ALA A 280 -22.94 -41.36 -40.79
N GLU A 281 -22.09 -41.28 -41.83
CA GLU A 281 -20.83 -40.54 -41.79
C GLU A 281 -21.05 -39.01 -41.70
N GLU A 282 -22.04 -38.49 -42.42
CA GLU A 282 -22.45 -37.08 -42.35
C GLU A 282 -23.03 -36.72 -40.98
N LEU A 283 -23.96 -37.53 -40.44
CA LEU A 283 -24.53 -37.32 -39.10
C LEU A 283 -23.47 -37.39 -38.00
N PHE A 284 -22.50 -38.29 -38.14
CA PHE A 284 -21.36 -38.37 -37.22
C PHE A 284 -20.52 -37.09 -37.26
N SER A 285 -20.15 -36.61 -38.45
CA SER A 285 -19.32 -35.42 -38.62
C SER A 285 -20.03 -34.17 -38.10
N LEU A 286 -21.34 -34.07 -38.33
CA LEU A 286 -22.19 -33.00 -37.82
C LEU A 286 -22.33 -33.08 -36.28
N GLY A 287 -22.45 -34.29 -35.73
CA GLY A 287 -22.43 -34.54 -34.29
C GLY A 287 -21.11 -34.14 -33.62
N GLU A 288 -19.97 -34.37 -34.28
CA GLU A 288 -18.64 -33.91 -33.82
C GLU A 288 -18.54 -32.38 -33.81
N ALA A 289 -19.00 -31.71 -34.87
CA ALA A 289 -19.01 -30.24 -34.94
C ALA A 289 -19.91 -29.60 -33.87
N LEU A 290 -21.08 -30.20 -33.61
CA LEU A 290 -21.97 -29.80 -32.52
C LEU A 290 -21.34 -30.01 -31.13
N LEU A 291 -20.62 -31.12 -30.94
CA LEU A 291 -19.92 -31.41 -29.69
C LEU A 291 -18.79 -30.39 -29.44
N ALA A 292 -18.05 -30.02 -30.48
CA ALA A 292 -17.02 -28.98 -30.40
C ALA A 292 -17.60 -27.59 -30.11
N SER A 293 -18.84 -27.34 -30.52
CA SER A 293 -19.59 -26.10 -30.28
C SER A 293 -20.37 -26.09 -28.94
N ASP A 294 -20.11 -27.08 -28.07
CA ASP A 294 -20.74 -27.26 -26.74
C ASP A 294 -22.27 -27.46 -26.76
N ARG A 295 -22.84 -27.87 -27.90
CA ARG A 295 -24.27 -28.16 -28.11
C ARG A 295 -24.56 -29.64 -27.86
N THR A 296 -24.33 -30.07 -26.61
CA THR A 296 -24.30 -31.49 -26.21
C THR A 296 -25.61 -32.24 -26.48
N GLY A 297 -26.78 -31.67 -26.18
CA GLY A 297 -28.07 -32.35 -26.40
C GLY A 297 -28.40 -32.64 -27.87
N GLN A 298 -28.06 -31.71 -28.77
CA GLN A 298 -28.24 -31.92 -30.21
C GLN A 298 -27.21 -32.90 -30.76
N SER A 299 -25.97 -32.85 -30.27
CA SER A 299 -24.92 -33.81 -30.61
C SER A 299 -25.31 -35.26 -30.25
N ILE A 300 -25.89 -35.49 -29.07
CA ILE A 300 -26.42 -36.79 -28.65
C ILE A 300 -27.50 -37.28 -29.63
N SER A 301 -28.48 -36.43 -29.95
CA SER A 301 -29.55 -36.75 -30.90
C SER A 301 -29.00 -37.13 -32.30
N MET A 302 -27.96 -36.44 -32.76
CA MET A 302 -27.32 -36.75 -34.05
C MET A 302 -26.54 -38.08 -34.01
N PHE A 303 -25.87 -38.39 -32.91
CA PHE A 303 -25.18 -39.67 -32.75
C PHE A 303 -26.15 -40.84 -32.60
N ASP A 304 -27.24 -40.71 -31.85
CA ASP A 304 -28.31 -41.72 -31.77
C ASP A 304 -28.92 -41.97 -33.16
N SER A 305 -29.20 -40.89 -33.88
CA SER A 305 -29.65 -40.92 -35.27
C SER A 305 -28.69 -41.66 -36.19
N ALA A 306 -27.38 -41.46 -36.03
CA ALA A 306 -26.37 -42.16 -36.80
C ALA A 306 -26.32 -43.67 -36.47
N ILE A 307 -26.55 -44.05 -35.20
CA ILE A 307 -26.60 -45.45 -34.77
C ILE A 307 -27.85 -46.15 -35.33
N GLU A 308 -29.02 -45.50 -35.32
CA GLU A 308 -30.25 -46.01 -35.94
C GLU A 308 -30.04 -46.32 -37.42
N VAL A 309 -29.48 -45.36 -38.16
CA VAL A 309 -29.19 -45.49 -39.60
C VAL A 309 -28.21 -46.64 -39.86
N LEU A 310 -27.15 -46.79 -39.05
CA LEU A 310 -26.23 -47.92 -39.16
C LEU A 310 -26.88 -49.27 -38.83
N GLY A 311 -27.87 -49.29 -37.94
CA GLY A 311 -28.69 -50.47 -37.64
C GLY A 311 -29.48 -50.94 -38.86
N ASP A 312 -30.06 -49.98 -39.61
CA ASP A 312 -30.81 -50.27 -40.83
C ASP A 312 -29.90 -50.67 -41.99
N VAL A 313 -28.70 -50.07 -42.13
CA VAL A 313 -27.67 -50.54 -43.07
C VAL A 313 -27.32 -52.00 -42.79
N ARG A 314 -27.14 -52.38 -41.52
CA ARG A 314 -26.77 -53.74 -41.14
C ARG A 314 -27.88 -54.75 -41.44
N ARG A 315 -29.15 -54.35 -41.37
CA ARG A 315 -30.30 -55.18 -41.76
C ARG A 315 -30.39 -55.38 -43.27
N LEU A 316 -30.04 -54.36 -44.06
CA LEU A 316 -30.07 -54.40 -45.52
C LEU A 316 -28.80 -55.02 -46.14
N ALA A 317 -27.65 -54.91 -45.48
CA ALA A 317 -26.36 -55.39 -45.96
C ALA A 317 -26.05 -56.86 -45.59
N SER A 318 -26.99 -57.61 -45.00
CA SER A 318 -26.81 -59.03 -44.69
C SER A 318 -26.56 -59.92 -45.91
N GLU A 319 -26.67 -59.38 -47.12
CA GLU A 319 -26.43 -60.08 -48.38
C GLU A 319 -25.05 -59.78 -49.02
N ASN A 320 -24.27 -58.79 -48.53
CA ASN A 320 -23.01 -58.35 -49.15
C ASN A 320 -21.81 -58.28 -48.18
N GLY A 321 -21.01 -59.36 -48.13
CA GLY A 321 -19.55 -59.37 -47.88
C GLY A 321 -18.96 -58.93 -46.51
N GLU A 322 -17.87 -59.60 -46.09
CA GLU A 322 -17.14 -59.35 -44.82
C GLU A 322 -16.54 -57.93 -44.67
N ASP A 323 -16.25 -57.21 -45.76
CA ASP A 323 -15.55 -55.93 -45.69
C ASP A 323 -16.45 -54.73 -45.36
N ALA A 324 -17.71 -54.75 -45.79
CA ALA A 324 -18.72 -53.77 -45.35
C ALA A 324 -18.94 -53.86 -43.83
N SER A 325 -18.88 -55.07 -43.28
CA SER A 325 -18.98 -55.34 -41.83
C SER A 325 -17.83 -54.71 -41.03
N LYS A 326 -16.59 -54.69 -41.56
CA LYS A 326 -15.45 -54.05 -40.89
C LYS A 326 -15.53 -52.52 -40.89
N ARG A 327 -15.91 -51.91 -42.02
CA ARG A 327 -16.09 -50.44 -42.12
C ARG A 327 -17.22 -49.95 -41.20
N LEU A 328 -18.35 -50.64 -41.20
CA LEU A 328 -19.50 -50.35 -40.31
C LEU A 328 -19.12 -50.49 -38.83
N LYS A 329 -18.33 -51.50 -38.46
CA LYS A 329 -17.82 -51.66 -37.09
C LYS A 329 -16.94 -50.47 -36.69
N ASN A 330 -16.01 -50.02 -37.53
CA ASN A 330 -15.14 -48.89 -37.22
C ASN A 330 -15.90 -47.57 -37.07
N VAL A 331 -16.90 -47.31 -37.92
CA VAL A 331 -17.74 -46.10 -37.83
C VAL A 331 -18.62 -46.14 -36.57
N LEU A 332 -19.23 -47.28 -36.26
CA LEU A 332 -20.01 -47.48 -35.04
C LEU A 332 -19.16 -47.21 -33.79
N VAL A 333 -17.92 -47.72 -33.73
CA VAL A 333 -17.00 -47.50 -32.62
C VAL A 333 -16.71 -46.01 -32.40
N ARG A 334 -16.46 -45.26 -33.48
CA ARG A 334 -16.19 -43.81 -33.41
C ARG A 334 -17.42 -43.04 -32.91
N ILE A 335 -18.60 -43.33 -33.47
CA ILE A 335 -19.87 -42.71 -33.05
C ILE A 335 -20.13 -43.00 -31.58
N THR A 336 -20.09 -44.26 -31.15
CA THR A 336 -20.40 -44.65 -29.78
C THR A 336 -19.38 -44.10 -28.77
N LYS A 337 -18.10 -43.93 -29.16
CA LYS A 337 -17.08 -43.26 -28.33
C LYS A 337 -17.42 -41.77 -28.12
N ASN A 338 -17.77 -41.06 -29.18
CA ASN A 338 -18.11 -39.64 -29.11
C ASN A 338 -19.48 -39.41 -28.46
N LEU A 339 -20.41 -40.36 -28.60
CA LEU A 339 -21.67 -40.40 -27.86
C LEU A 339 -21.43 -40.51 -26.35
N ALA A 340 -20.54 -41.41 -25.91
CA ALA A 340 -20.15 -41.48 -24.50
C ALA A 340 -19.55 -40.16 -24.00
N HIS A 341 -18.71 -39.49 -24.81
CA HIS A 341 -18.18 -38.16 -24.48
C HIS A 341 -19.30 -37.10 -24.40
N ALA A 342 -20.26 -37.12 -25.32
CA ALA A 342 -21.39 -36.19 -25.32
C ALA A 342 -22.29 -36.38 -24.09
N HIS A 343 -22.62 -37.62 -23.70
CA HIS A 343 -23.36 -37.91 -22.47
C HIS A 343 -22.59 -37.48 -21.21
N LEU A 344 -21.26 -37.64 -21.19
CA LEU A 344 -20.43 -37.15 -20.08
C LEU A 344 -20.49 -35.62 -19.94
N ASN A 345 -20.43 -34.89 -21.05
CA ASN A 345 -20.52 -33.42 -21.04
C ASN A 345 -21.94 -32.94 -20.67
N ALA A 346 -22.97 -33.70 -21.06
CA ALA A 346 -24.36 -33.46 -20.66
C ALA A 346 -24.69 -33.89 -19.22
N LYS A 347 -23.73 -34.46 -18.47
CA LYS A 347 -23.91 -35.02 -17.11
C LYS A 347 -24.86 -36.24 -17.03
N ASN A 348 -25.13 -36.92 -18.14
CA ASN A 348 -25.91 -38.17 -18.18
C ASN A 348 -25.01 -39.38 -17.90
N TYR A 349 -24.57 -39.54 -16.65
CA TYR A 349 -23.54 -40.53 -16.30
C TYR A 349 -23.99 -42.00 -16.42
N SER A 350 -25.28 -42.30 -16.22
CA SER A 350 -25.84 -43.64 -16.35
C SER A 350 -25.82 -44.13 -17.80
N GLU A 351 -26.24 -43.26 -18.72
CA GLU A 351 -26.23 -43.50 -20.16
C GLU A 351 -24.80 -43.61 -20.69
N ALA A 352 -23.90 -42.71 -20.24
CA ALA A 352 -22.48 -42.81 -20.56
C ALA A 352 -21.87 -44.15 -20.11
N GLN A 353 -22.20 -44.64 -18.91
CA GLN A 353 -21.72 -45.94 -18.42
C GLN A 353 -22.32 -47.11 -19.23
N ALA A 354 -23.60 -47.05 -19.58
CA ALA A 354 -24.24 -48.05 -20.43
C ALA A 354 -23.55 -48.14 -21.81
N VAL A 355 -23.28 -46.99 -22.43
CA VAL A 355 -22.58 -46.89 -23.71
C VAL A 355 -21.15 -47.43 -23.60
N LEU A 356 -20.40 -47.07 -22.55
CA LEU A 356 -19.04 -47.56 -22.32
C LEU A 356 -18.99 -49.07 -22.02
N SER A 357 -19.95 -49.60 -21.26
CA SER A 357 -20.05 -51.04 -20.98
C SER A 357 -20.38 -51.87 -22.23
N PHE A 358 -21.22 -51.34 -23.12
CA PHE A 358 -21.52 -51.95 -24.42
C PHE A 358 -20.28 -52.02 -25.33
N LEU A 359 -19.39 -51.03 -25.25
CA LEU A 359 -18.16 -50.97 -26.03
C LEU A 359 -17.03 -51.87 -25.50
N ARG A 360 -17.02 -52.16 -24.18
CA ARG A 360 -15.96 -52.92 -23.51
C ARG A 360 -15.67 -54.29 -24.14
N PRO A 361 -16.66 -55.17 -24.46
CA PRO A 361 -16.39 -56.49 -25.05
C PRO A 361 -16.15 -56.48 -26.57
N LYS A 362 -16.44 -55.39 -27.27
CA LYS A 362 -16.43 -55.35 -28.77
C LYS A 362 -15.13 -54.81 -29.36
N LEU A 363 -14.17 -54.42 -28.52
CA LEU A 363 -13.04 -53.57 -28.89
C LEU A 363 -11.74 -53.95 -28.16
N GLU A 364 -11.31 -55.19 -28.29
CA GLU A 364 -9.98 -55.63 -27.90
C GLU A 364 -8.99 -55.22 -29.00
N PRO A 365 -8.44 -53.98 -28.99
CA PRO A 365 -7.57 -53.45 -27.94
C PRO A 365 -7.87 -51.99 -27.49
N ILE A 366 -8.92 -51.33 -27.99
CA ILE A 366 -9.23 -49.91 -27.73
C ILE A 366 -9.71 -49.67 -26.29
N HIS A 367 -10.27 -50.67 -25.61
CA HIS A 367 -10.63 -50.56 -24.19
C HIS A 367 -9.41 -50.27 -23.29
N LYS A 368 -8.18 -50.61 -23.72
CA LYS A 368 -6.93 -50.26 -23.02
C LYS A 368 -6.44 -48.83 -23.33
N HIS A 369 -7.06 -48.13 -24.27
CA HIS A 369 -6.66 -46.78 -24.63
C HIS A 369 -7.02 -45.78 -23.52
N ASN A 370 -6.06 -44.94 -23.11
CA ASN A 370 -6.20 -44.05 -21.95
C ASN A 370 -7.41 -43.12 -22.00
N SER A 371 -7.85 -42.69 -23.19
CA SER A 371 -9.06 -41.85 -23.33
C SER A 371 -10.34 -42.59 -22.92
N PHE A 372 -10.42 -43.90 -23.18
CA PHE A 372 -11.58 -44.73 -22.82
C PHE A 372 -11.62 -44.97 -21.30
N GLN A 373 -10.45 -45.20 -20.70
CA GLN A 373 -10.26 -45.32 -19.26
C GLN A 373 -10.66 -44.02 -18.54
N PHE A 374 -10.23 -42.86 -19.05
CA PHE A 374 -10.62 -41.55 -18.51
C PHE A 374 -12.14 -41.30 -18.55
N MET A 375 -12.80 -41.61 -19.67
CA MET A 375 -14.26 -41.49 -19.78
C MET A 375 -14.97 -42.43 -18.80
N SER A 376 -14.46 -43.65 -18.62
CA SER A 376 -15.01 -44.62 -17.66
C SER A 376 -14.86 -44.15 -16.21
N ILE A 377 -13.73 -43.53 -15.86
CA ILE A 377 -13.51 -42.89 -14.56
C ILE A 377 -14.53 -41.77 -14.34
N LYS A 378 -14.67 -40.84 -15.29
CA LYS A 378 -15.63 -39.73 -15.18
C LYS A 378 -17.08 -40.22 -15.01
N ALA A 379 -17.48 -41.25 -15.76
CA ALA A 379 -18.81 -41.85 -15.63
C ALA A 379 -19.01 -42.47 -14.23
N ALA A 380 -18.04 -43.24 -13.73
CA ALA A 380 -18.13 -43.87 -12.41
C ALA A 380 -18.18 -42.85 -11.27
N LEU A 381 -17.40 -41.76 -11.36
CA LEU A 381 -17.42 -40.68 -10.38
C LEU A 381 -18.75 -39.91 -10.39
N GLY A 382 -19.31 -39.64 -11.57
CA GLY A 382 -20.62 -38.99 -11.69
C GLY A 382 -21.80 -39.85 -11.20
N LEU A 383 -21.60 -41.17 -11.09
CA LEU A 383 -22.53 -42.12 -10.48
C LEU A 383 -22.26 -42.38 -8.99
N GLU A 384 -21.39 -41.58 -8.37
CA GLU A 384 -20.99 -41.71 -6.96
C GLU A 384 -20.37 -43.08 -6.61
N LYS A 385 -19.68 -43.71 -7.57
CA LYS A 385 -18.93 -44.97 -7.39
C LYS A 385 -17.41 -44.75 -7.47
N PRO A 386 -16.79 -44.11 -6.47
CA PRO A 386 -15.36 -43.77 -6.50
C PRO A 386 -14.45 -45.00 -6.41
N ALA A 387 -14.89 -46.10 -5.79
CA ALA A 387 -14.11 -47.34 -5.72
C ALA A 387 -13.92 -47.99 -7.09
N ASP A 388 -14.95 -47.98 -7.93
CA ASP A 388 -14.88 -48.49 -9.31
C ASP A 388 -13.96 -47.61 -10.15
N ALA A 389 -14.05 -46.29 -10.00
CA ALA A 389 -13.16 -45.33 -10.66
C ALA A 389 -11.68 -45.57 -10.28
N LEU A 390 -11.40 -45.84 -9.01
CA LEU A 390 -10.06 -46.15 -8.54
C LEU A 390 -9.53 -47.48 -9.11
N GLY A 391 -10.34 -48.54 -9.14
CA GLY A 391 -9.94 -49.82 -9.74
C GLY A 391 -9.61 -49.68 -11.23
N ILE A 392 -10.36 -48.84 -11.95
CA ILE A 392 -10.10 -48.50 -13.35
C ILE A 392 -8.77 -47.74 -13.48
N LEU A 393 -8.51 -46.75 -12.62
CA LEU A 393 -7.24 -46.02 -12.58
C LEU A 393 -6.04 -46.94 -12.31
N GLU A 394 -6.15 -47.86 -11.34
CA GLU A 394 -5.11 -48.83 -11.00
C GLU A 394 -4.79 -49.77 -12.18
N SER A 395 -5.82 -50.21 -12.91
CA SER A 395 -5.65 -51.03 -14.12
C SER A 395 -5.00 -50.25 -15.28
N ALA A 396 -5.31 -48.95 -15.41
CA ALA A 396 -4.77 -48.11 -16.46
C ALA A 396 -3.28 -47.78 -16.22
N THR A 397 -2.89 -47.51 -14.97
CA THR A 397 -1.50 -47.16 -14.63
C THR A 397 -0.58 -48.39 -14.63
N THR A 398 -1.09 -49.59 -14.38
CA THR A 398 -0.34 -50.84 -14.54
C THR A 398 -0.10 -51.20 -16.01
N SER A 399 -1.07 -50.89 -16.89
CA SER A 399 -1.00 -51.16 -18.33
C SER A 399 -0.09 -50.20 -19.13
N ALA A 400 0.18 -48.99 -18.64
CA ALA A 400 0.73 -47.90 -19.46
C ALA A 400 2.19 -47.52 -19.14
N ALA A 401 2.94 -48.41 -18.51
CA ALA A 401 4.25 -48.12 -17.90
C ALA A 401 5.33 -47.60 -18.85
N GLU A 402 5.24 -47.86 -20.17
CA GLU A 402 6.31 -47.56 -21.12
C GLU A 402 6.20 -46.19 -21.83
N ASN A 403 5.00 -45.60 -21.94
CA ASN A 403 4.84 -44.28 -22.59
C ASN A 403 3.55 -43.54 -22.18
N PRO A 404 3.52 -42.91 -21.00
CA PRO A 404 2.32 -42.27 -20.51
C PRO A 404 2.10 -40.89 -21.15
N ARG A 405 0.94 -40.70 -21.80
CA ARG A 405 0.49 -39.36 -22.20
C ARG A 405 0.20 -38.52 -20.96
N HIS A 406 1.19 -37.73 -20.53
CA HIS A 406 1.19 -36.87 -19.34
C HIS A 406 -0.15 -36.21 -19.04
N GLN A 407 -0.70 -35.48 -20.01
CA GLN A 407 -1.94 -34.72 -19.83
C GLN A 407 -3.15 -35.60 -19.48
N ILE A 408 -3.26 -36.79 -20.06
CA ILE A 408 -4.41 -37.67 -19.83
C ILE A 408 -4.37 -38.24 -18.43
N PHE A 409 -3.19 -38.68 -17.98
CA PHE A 409 -3.03 -39.21 -16.62
C PHE A 409 -3.21 -38.11 -15.58
N LEU A 410 -2.68 -36.91 -15.80
CA LEU A 410 -2.90 -35.77 -14.92
C LEU A 410 -4.41 -35.52 -14.72
N GLU A 411 -5.19 -35.46 -15.79
CA GLU A 411 -6.63 -35.27 -15.71
C GLU A 411 -7.36 -36.47 -15.07
N MET A 412 -6.92 -37.70 -15.29
CA MET A 412 -7.45 -38.90 -14.61
C MET A 412 -7.23 -38.83 -13.09
N PHE A 413 -6.01 -38.52 -12.64
CA PHE A 413 -5.70 -38.39 -11.21
C PHE A 413 -6.45 -37.22 -10.57
N LYS A 414 -6.56 -36.07 -11.25
CA LYS A 414 -7.36 -34.92 -10.78
C LYS A 414 -8.84 -35.28 -10.60
N ALA A 415 -9.42 -35.95 -11.59
CA ALA A 415 -10.81 -36.39 -11.54
C ALA A 415 -11.05 -37.36 -10.38
N CYS A 416 -10.22 -38.41 -10.25
CA CYS A 416 -10.33 -39.36 -9.14
C CYS A 416 -10.16 -38.70 -7.77
N TYR A 417 -9.18 -37.81 -7.61
CA TYR A 417 -8.94 -37.17 -6.32
C TYR A 417 -10.10 -36.25 -5.90
N SER A 418 -10.60 -35.43 -6.83
CA SER A 418 -11.71 -34.50 -6.57
C SER A 418 -13.05 -35.23 -6.36
N GLY A 419 -13.31 -36.31 -7.11
CA GLY A 419 -14.56 -37.08 -7.01
C GLY A 419 -14.62 -38.05 -5.82
N CYS A 420 -13.49 -38.39 -5.19
CA CYS A 420 -13.48 -39.17 -3.95
C CYS A 420 -13.85 -38.27 -2.77
N THR A 421 -14.86 -38.60 -1.97
CA THR A 421 -15.18 -37.88 -0.71
C THR A 421 -14.48 -38.49 0.51
N GLN A 422 -14.21 -39.80 0.47
CA GLN A 422 -13.58 -40.56 1.55
C GLN A 422 -12.06 -40.35 1.58
N LYS A 423 -11.49 -40.20 2.78
CA LYS A 423 -10.06 -40.02 3.01
C LYS A 423 -9.23 -41.21 2.53
N ASP A 424 -9.64 -42.43 2.86
CA ASP A 424 -8.89 -43.65 2.53
C ASP A 424 -8.74 -43.85 1.01
N LEU A 425 -9.79 -43.56 0.24
CA LEU A 425 -9.75 -43.65 -1.22
C LEU A 425 -8.82 -42.59 -1.82
N ARG A 426 -8.76 -41.38 -1.25
CA ARG A 426 -7.80 -40.35 -1.71
C ARG A 426 -6.36 -40.72 -1.42
N GLU A 427 -6.09 -41.31 -0.26
CA GLU A 427 -4.75 -41.80 0.08
C GLU A 427 -4.31 -42.92 -0.87
N ARG A 428 -5.24 -43.79 -1.30
CA ARG A 428 -4.97 -44.79 -2.35
C ARG A 428 -4.68 -44.15 -3.70
N VAL A 429 -5.40 -43.11 -4.12
CA VAL A 429 -5.11 -42.35 -5.35
C VAL A 429 -3.70 -41.76 -5.30
N VAL A 430 -3.32 -41.17 -4.16
CA VAL A 430 -1.99 -40.60 -3.92
C VAL A 430 -0.90 -41.68 -4.00
N SER A 431 -1.09 -42.81 -3.32
CA SER A 431 -0.16 -43.94 -3.38
C SER A 431 -0.01 -44.49 -4.81
N GLN A 432 -1.10 -44.56 -5.56
CA GLN A 432 -1.07 -44.99 -6.96
C GLN A 432 -0.34 -43.99 -7.88
N LEU A 433 -0.46 -42.69 -7.60
CA LEU A 433 0.31 -41.67 -8.31
C LEU A 433 1.81 -41.85 -8.05
N VAL A 434 2.22 -42.01 -6.79
CA VAL A 434 3.63 -42.18 -6.41
C VAL A 434 4.23 -43.41 -7.08
N THR A 435 3.56 -44.55 -6.98
CA THR A 435 4.04 -45.80 -7.60
C THR A 435 4.08 -45.73 -9.13
N PHE A 436 3.16 -44.99 -9.75
CA PHE A 436 3.17 -44.77 -11.20
C PHE A 436 4.30 -43.82 -11.63
N CYS A 437 4.53 -42.74 -10.90
CA CYS A 437 5.61 -41.78 -11.20
C CYS A 437 6.99 -42.42 -11.01
N GLU A 438 7.15 -43.28 -10.01
CA GLU A 438 8.36 -44.10 -9.80
C GLU A 438 8.66 -44.98 -11.03
N ARG A 439 7.66 -45.71 -11.53
CA ARG A 439 7.81 -46.61 -12.69
C ARG A 439 8.04 -45.85 -14.00
N SER A 440 7.31 -44.76 -14.21
CA SER A 440 7.35 -43.97 -15.45
C SER A 440 8.47 -42.93 -15.48
N LYS A 441 9.15 -42.69 -14.35
CA LYS A 441 10.16 -41.63 -14.16
C LYS A 441 9.68 -40.22 -14.54
N ASN A 442 8.38 -39.94 -14.39
CA ASN A 442 7.79 -38.66 -14.80
C ASN A 442 7.68 -37.68 -13.62
N ALA A 443 8.71 -36.86 -13.42
CA ALA A 443 8.72 -35.82 -12.40
C ALA A 443 7.69 -34.69 -12.68
N SER A 444 7.40 -34.37 -13.94
CA SER A 444 6.44 -33.31 -14.31
C SER A 444 5.03 -33.63 -13.81
N LEU A 445 4.64 -34.90 -13.82
CA LEU A 445 3.30 -35.32 -13.36
C LEU A 445 3.09 -35.03 -11.88
N VAL A 446 4.13 -35.25 -11.07
CA VAL A 446 4.12 -34.90 -9.64
C VAL A 446 3.97 -33.40 -9.47
N VAL A 447 4.78 -32.60 -10.19
CA VAL A 447 4.74 -31.13 -10.08
C VAL A 447 3.35 -30.60 -10.44
N ASP A 448 2.81 -30.97 -11.61
CA ASP A 448 1.52 -30.45 -12.07
C ASP A 448 0.34 -30.94 -11.22
N PHE A 449 0.43 -32.14 -10.64
CA PHE A 449 -0.57 -32.63 -9.69
C PHE A 449 -0.50 -31.89 -8.34
N CYS A 450 0.69 -31.61 -7.82
CA CYS A 450 0.88 -30.76 -6.64
C CYS A 450 0.41 -29.32 -6.90
N CYS A 451 0.63 -28.77 -8.10
CA CYS A 451 0.06 -27.47 -8.52
C CYS A 451 -1.47 -27.49 -8.38
N PHE A 452 -2.11 -28.56 -8.85
CA PHE A 452 -3.56 -28.71 -8.74
C PHE A 452 -4.01 -28.79 -7.29
N LEU A 453 -3.39 -29.63 -6.46
CA LEU A 453 -3.76 -29.76 -5.04
C LEU A 453 -3.65 -28.44 -4.27
N LEU A 454 -2.61 -27.65 -4.56
CA LEU A 454 -2.34 -26.37 -3.90
C LEU A 454 -3.11 -25.20 -4.52
N SER A 455 -3.79 -25.41 -5.66
CA SER A 455 -4.65 -24.41 -6.29
C SER A 455 -6.05 -24.35 -5.65
N ARG A 456 -6.75 -23.22 -5.84
CA ARG A 456 -8.16 -23.08 -5.46
C ARG A 456 -9.09 -24.03 -6.22
N ASP A 457 -8.63 -24.61 -7.33
CA ASP A 457 -9.43 -25.40 -8.27
C ASP A 457 -9.62 -26.87 -7.86
N ALA A 458 -8.99 -27.34 -6.77
CA ALA A 458 -9.14 -28.71 -6.28
C ALA A 458 -10.49 -29.01 -5.57
N GLY A 459 -11.56 -28.28 -5.90
CA GLY A 459 -12.93 -28.51 -5.39
C GLY A 459 -13.16 -28.22 -3.90
N GLU A 460 -14.33 -28.63 -3.39
CA GLU A 460 -14.82 -28.50 -1.99
C GLU A 460 -14.02 -29.30 -0.94
N VAL A 461 -12.81 -29.75 -1.28
CA VAL A 461 -11.96 -30.47 -0.33
C VAL A 461 -11.43 -29.50 0.72
N ALA A 462 -11.56 -29.89 2.00
CA ALA A 462 -10.99 -29.13 3.11
C ALA A 462 -9.50 -28.86 2.87
N GLY A 463 -9.08 -27.60 3.00
CA GLY A 463 -7.71 -27.17 2.69
C GLY A 463 -6.64 -28.01 3.39
N THR A 464 -6.85 -28.36 4.65
CA THR A 464 -5.96 -29.20 5.47
C THR A 464 -5.64 -30.56 4.82
N GLN A 465 -6.62 -31.18 4.16
CA GLN A 465 -6.44 -32.48 3.52
C GLN A 465 -5.66 -32.38 2.19
N LYS A 466 -5.83 -31.28 1.45
CA LYS A 466 -5.05 -31.00 0.22
C LYS A 466 -3.56 -30.88 0.54
N TYR A 467 -3.23 -30.15 1.61
CA TYR A 467 -1.86 -29.97 2.06
C TYR A 467 -1.26 -31.27 2.61
N ALA A 468 -1.99 -32.02 3.43
CA ALA A 468 -1.52 -33.32 3.93
C ALA A 468 -1.22 -34.31 2.79
N SER A 469 -2.05 -34.33 1.74
CA SER A 469 -1.82 -35.15 0.55
C SER A 469 -0.58 -34.71 -0.22
N THR A 470 -0.36 -33.40 -0.32
CA THR A 470 0.83 -32.84 -0.98
C THR A 470 2.10 -33.20 -0.22
N VAL A 471 2.11 -33.08 1.10
CA VAL A 471 3.24 -33.50 1.96
C VAL A 471 3.48 -35.00 1.84
N ALA A 472 2.43 -35.83 1.81
CA ALA A 472 2.57 -37.27 1.65
C ALA A 472 3.22 -37.66 0.31
N ILE A 473 2.85 -36.99 -0.80
CA ILE A 473 3.47 -37.22 -2.11
C ILE A 473 4.93 -36.79 -2.09
N THR A 474 5.18 -35.56 -1.65
CA THR A 474 6.49 -34.92 -1.81
C THR A 474 7.50 -35.40 -0.76
N GLY A 475 7.04 -35.91 0.38
CA GLY A 475 7.87 -36.54 1.40
C GLY A 475 8.17 -38.03 1.16
N ASP A 476 7.54 -38.67 0.16
CA ASP A 476 7.81 -40.08 -0.14
C ASP A 476 9.21 -40.23 -0.75
N PRO A 477 10.07 -41.13 -0.22
CA PRO A 477 11.43 -41.33 -0.71
C PRO A 477 11.46 -41.67 -2.22
N LYS A 478 10.45 -42.38 -2.73
CA LYS A 478 10.35 -42.74 -4.16
C LYS A 478 10.24 -41.51 -5.05
N VAL A 479 9.51 -40.49 -4.58
CA VAL A 479 9.36 -39.23 -5.30
C VAL A 479 10.65 -38.41 -5.21
N THR A 480 11.29 -38.35 -4.03
CA THR A 480 12.56 -37.60 -3.89
C THR A 480 13.66 -38.08 -4.84
N VAL A 481 13.74 -39.38 -5.11
CA VAL A 481 14.69 -39.97 -6.07
C VAL A 481 14.43 -39.49 -7.50
N LEU A 482 13.17 -39.22 -7.88
CA LEU A 482 12.82 -38.70 -9.22
C LEU A 482 13.39 -37.31 -9.48
N PHE A 483 13.55 -36.50 -8.43
CA PHE A 483 14.06 -35.14 -8.54
C PHE A 483 15.58 -35.06 -8.37
N ASN A 484 16.26 -36.18 -8.04
CA ASN A 484 17.71 -36.27 -8.03
C ASN A 484 18.27 -36.52 -9.44
N THR A 485 17.90 -35.65 -10.38
CA THR A 485 18.33 -35.67 -11.78
C THR A 485 19.09 -34.38 -12.10
N PRO A 486 19.93 -34.35 -13.15
CA PRO A 486 20.68 -33.14 -13.51
C PRO A 486 19.77 -31.96 -13.89
N ASP A 487 18.54 -32.22 -14.35
CA ASP A 487 17.55 -31.18 -14.62
C ASP A 487 16.77 -30.82 -13.35
N LYS A 488 17.20 -29.74 -12.69
CA LYS A 488 16.59 -29.23 -11.46
C LYS A 488 15.38 -28.33 -11.70
N SER A 489 14.97 -28.07 -12.94
CA SER A 489 13.88 -27.13 -13.25
C SER A 489 12.56 -27.50 -12.55
N HIS A 490 12.22 -28.78 -12.58
CA HIS A 490 11.04 -29.31 -11.91
C HIS A 490 11.16 -29.27 -10.37
N CYS A 491 12.36 -29.47 -9.83
CA CYS A 491 12.62 -29.36 -8.39
C CYS A 491 12.43 -27.93 -7.88
N VAL A 492 12.99 -26.94 -8.59
CA VAL A 492 12.83 -25.51 -8.26
C VAL A 492 11.38 -25.07 -8.38
N ARG A 493 10.67 -25.51 -9.44
CA ARG A 493 9.24 -25.22 -9.61
C ARG A 493 8.41 -25.82 -8.47
N LEU A 494 8.67 -27.06 -8.07
CA LEU A 494 7.98 -27.71 -6.96
C LEU A 494 8.27 -26.99 -5.63
N TYR A 495 9.52 -26.64 -5.37
CA TYR A 495 9.94 -25.85 -4.21
C TYR A 495 9.15 -24.53 -4.14
N GLY A 496 9.12 -23.75 -5.23
CA GLY A 496 8.48 -22.43 -5.23
C GLY A 496 7.00 -22.51 -4.86
N ILE A 497 6.29 -23.47 -5.44
CA ILE A 497 4.85 -23.64 -5.20
C ILE A 497 4.57 -24.09 -3.77
N MET A 498 5.37 -25.02 -3.23
CA MET A 498 5.23 -25.45 -1.83
C MET A 498 5.59 -24.32 -0.86
N PHE A 499 6.62 -23.53 -1.16
CA PHE A 499 7.06 -22.41 -0.34
C PHE A 499 5.98 -21.33 -0.27
N ASP A 500 5.42 -20.91 -1.40
CA ASP A 500 4.34 -19.91 -1.45
C ASP A 500 3.10 -20.41 -0.71
N SER A 501 2.77 -21.70 -0.85
CA SER A 501 1.66 -22.33 -0.12
C SER A 501 1.91 -22.41 1.39
N ALA A 502 3.16 -22.68 1.81
CA ALA A 502 3.56 -22.70 3.21
C ALA A 502 3.47 -21.31 3.85
N VAL A 503 3.79 -20.25 3.10
CA VAL A 503 3.62 -18.85 3.52
C VAL A 503 2.14 -18.48 3.64
N GLN A 504 1.31 -18.87 2.67
CA GLN A 504 -0.13 -18.61 2.73
C GLN A 504 -0.81 -19.31 3.91
N THR A 505 -0.44 -20.56 4.19
CA THR A 505 -0.96 -21.32 5.36
C THR A 505 -0.47 -20.74 6.69
N TYR A 506 0.76 -20.24 6.75
CA TYR A 506 1.28 -19.50 7.91
C TYR A 506 0.46 -18.24 8.18
N GLN A 507 0.20 -17.43 7.16
CA GLN A 507 -0.62 -16.21 7.27
C GLN A 507 -2.08 -16.54 7.62
N GLY A 508 -2.59 -17.70 7.17
CA GLY A 508 -3.89 -18.24 7.55
C GLY A 508 -3.97 -18.80 8.98
N GLY A 509 -2.85 -18.88 9.70
CA GLY A 509 -2.78 -19.33 11.10
C GLY A 509 -2.69 -20.85 11.30
N ASP A 510 -2.64 -21.66 10.23
CA ASP A 510 -2.44 -23.11 10.34
C ASP A 510 -0.95 -23.46 10.38
N TYR A 511 -0.37 -23.27 11.56
CA TYR A 511 1.07 -23.46 11.76
C TYR A 511 1.51 -24.91 11.59
N LYS A 512 0.65 -25.91 11.83
CA LYS A 512 1.03 -27.33 11.73
C LYS A 512 1.26 -27.72 10.28
N VAL A 513 0.31 -27.38 9.42
CA VAL A 513 0.41 -27.63 7.98
C VAL A 513 1.57 -26.84 7.37
N SER A 514 1.72 -25.57 7.75
CA SER A 514 2.83 -24.73 7.28
C SER A 514 4.20 -25.33 7.64
N ARG A 515 4.35 -25.87 8.87
CA ARG A 515 5.58 -26.54 9.30
C ARG A 515 5.91 -27.73 8.42
N ASP A 516 4.93 -28.61 8.19
CA ASP A 516 5.15 -29.84 7.45
C ASP A 516 5.52 -29.52 5.98
N LEU A 517 4.89 -28.50 5.38
CA LEU A 517 5.27 -28.00 4.04
C LEU A 517 6.69 -27.41 4.00
N PHE A 518 7.08 -26.61 4.99
CA PHE A 518 8.46 -26.07 5.05
C PHE A 518 9.50 -27.17 5.27
N GLN A 519 9.20 -28.20 6.07
CA GLN A 519 10.08 -29.36 6.22
C GLN A 519 10.27 -30.08 4.90
N THR A 520 9.21 -30.25 4.12
CA THR A 520 9.34 -30.82 2.78
C THR A 520 10.12 -29.89 1.86
N CYS A 521 9.88 -28.58 1.87
CA CYS A 521 10.69 -27.61 1.11
C CYS A 521 12.18 -27.70 1.46
N LEU A 522 12.52 -27.96 2.73
CA LEU A 522 13.91 -28.12 3.16
C LEU A 522 14.57 -29.33 2.49
N LEU A 523 13.85 -30.45 2.35
CA LEU A 523 14.35 -31.64 1.62
C LEU A 523 14.70 -31.30 0.17
N TYR A 524 13.80 -30.60 -0.53
CA TYR A 524 14.02 -30.22 -1.93
C TYR A 524 15.06 -29.10 -2.10
N ALA A 525 15.24 -28.23 -1.10
CA ALA A 525 16.33 -27.26 -1.09
C ALA A 525 17.69 -27.97 -1.00
N SER A 526 17.82 -29.00 -0.15
CA SER A 526 19.06 -29.80 -0.03
C SER A 526 19.39 -30.59 -1.30
N LEU A 527 18.39 -30.98 -2.09
CA LEU A 527 18.63 -31.62 -3.40
C LEU A 527 19.26 -30.65 -4.44
N ASN A 528 19.22 -29.35 -4.19
CA ASN A 528 19.73 -28.32 -5.11
C ASN A 528 21.15 -27.83 -4.77
N GLU A 529 21.89 -28.50 -3.88
CA GLU A 529 23.16 -28.03 -3.29
C GLU A 529 24.30 -27.69 -4.29
N SER A 530 24.37 -28.31 -5.47
CA SER A 530 25.54 -28.15 -6.37
C SER A 530 25.78 -26.75 -6.96
N ASP A 531 24.85 -25.80 -6.82
CA ASP A 531 24.87 -24.54 -7.60
C ASP A 531 24.99 -23.26 -6.74
N GLY A 532 25.23 -23.36 -5.42
CA GLY A 532 25.24 -22.22 -4.48
C GLY A 532 23.87 -21.56 -4.27
N ALA A 533 23.00 -21.57 -5.28
CA ALA A 533 21.60 -21.18 -5.19
C ALA A 533 20.80 -22.06 -4.21
N GLY A 534 21.17 -23.34 -4.06
CA GLY A 534 20.55 -24.26 -3.10
C GLY A 534 20.75 -23.83 -1.64
N GLU A 535 21.92 -23.29 -1.31
CA GLU A 535 22.23 -22.80 0.04
C GLU A 535 21.33 -21.61 0.42
N ASN A 536 21.15 -20.65 -0.50
CA ASN A 536 20.25 -19.51 -0.33
C ASN A 536 18.77 -19.93 -0.16
N LEU A 537 18.33 -20.99 -0.83
CA LEU A 537 16.97 -21.52 -0.66
C LEU A 537 16.82 -22.23 0.69
N ARG A 538 17.86 -22.94 1.14
CA ARG A 538 17.91 -23.65 2.42
C ARG A 538 17.86 -22.67 3.59
N THR A 539 18.65 -21.60 3.57
CA THR A 539 18.62 -20.56 4.63
C THR A 539 17.27 -19.86 4.71
N LYS A 540 16.61 -19.58 3.57
CA LYS A 540 15.26 -19.01 3.52
C LYS A 540 14.24 -19.93 4.18
N VAL A 541 14.27 -21.23 3.86
CA VAL A 541 13.37 -22.21 4.49
C VAL A 541 13.65 -22.34 5.98
N LEU A 542 14.91 -22.42 6.40
CA LEU A 542 15.28 -22.52 7.82
C LEU A 542 14.78 -21.32 8.63
N ARG A 543 14.91 -20.10 8.09
CA ARG A 543 14.33 -18.88 8.68
C ARG A 543 12.82 -18.96 8.79
N CYS A 544 12.11 -19.31 7.72
CA CYS A 544 10.65 -19.44 7.75
C CYS A 544 10.20 -20.55 8.73
N LEU A 545 10.88 -21.70 8.75
CA LEU A 545 10.59 -22.80 9.67
C LEU A 545 10.80 -22.38 11.13
N SER A 546 11.85 -21.60 11.42
CA SER A 546 12.07 -21.07 12.77
C SER A 546 10.95 -20.11 13.22
N LEU A 547 10.39 -19.29 12.32
CA LEU A 547 9.22 -18.45 12.61
C LEU A 547 7.94 -19.26 12.84
N VAL A 548 7.74 -20.36 12.11
CA VAL A 548 6.61 -21.28 12.33
C VAL A 548 6.74 -21.98 13.68
N LEU A 549 7.93 -22.48 14.01
CA LEU A 549 8.20 -23.14 15.30
C LEU A 549 8.09 -22.16 16.47
N LEU A 550 8.48 -20.90 16.27
CA LEU A 550 8.25 -19.81 17.22
C LEU A 550 6.74 -19.62 17.49
N ALA A 551 5.92 -19.57 16.44
CA ALA A 551 4.46 -19.46 16.58
C ALA A 551 3.84 -20.69 17.28
N GLN A 552 4.43 -21.88 17.11
CA GLN A 552 4.05 -23.11 17.83
C GLN A 552 4.60 -23.19 19.26
N LYS A 553 5.41 -22.23 19.71
CA LYS A 553 6.11 -22.20 21.01
C LYS A 553 7.15 -23.33 21.20
N GLU A 554 7.68 -23.89 20.11
CA GLU A 554 8.76 -24.89 20.15
C GLU A 554 10.16 -24.23 20.09
N PHE A 555 10.50 -23.43 21.10
CA PHE A 555 11.66 -22.52 21.07
C PHE A 555 13.01 -23.21 20.83
N LYS A 556 13.26 -24.37 21.47
CA LYS A 556 14.55 -25.08 21.33
C LYS A 556 14.82 -25.53 19.90
N LYS A 557 13.79 -26.00 19.18
CA LYS A 557 13.94 -26.43 17.79
C LYS A 557 14.10 -25.23 16.86
N ALA A 558 13.37 -24.15 17.12
CA ALA A 558 13.53 -22.90 16.37
C ALA A 558 14.97 -22.36 16.48
N GLU A 559 15.57 -22.42 17.67
CA GLU A 559 16.96 -22.03 17.92
C GLU A 559 17.98 -22.90 17.14
N GLN A 560 17.75 -24.22 17.08
CA GLN A 560 18.60 -25.11 16.29
C GLN A 560 18.54 -24.79 14.79
N HIS A 561 17.35 -24.54 14.24
CA HIS A 561 17.20 -24.25 12.81
C HIS A 561 17.79 -22.89 12.42
N ILE A 562 17.67 -21.88 13.28
CA ILE A 562 18.27 -20.56 13.01
C ILE A 562 19.78 -20.56 13.20
N ALA A 563 20.32 -21.36 14.13
CA ALA A 563 21.77 -21.59 14.26
C ALA A 563 22.33 -22.20 12.97
N LEU A 564 21.67 -23.24 12.43
CA LEU A 564 22.04 -23.82 11.13
C LEU A 564 21.95 -22.80 9.98
N ALA A 565 20.97 -21.89 9.99
CA ALA A 565 20.88 -20.83 8.99
C ALA A 565 22.02 -19.81 9.11
N LYS A 566 22.48 -19.53 10.34
CA LYS A 566 23.59 -18.61 10.62
C LYS A 566 24.95 -19.22 10.26
N ASP A 567 25.11 -20.52 10.43
CA ASP A 567 26.31 -21.25 10.00
C ASP A 567 26.46 -21.23 8.47
N LEU A 568 25.34 -21.28 7.73
CA LEU A 568 25.31 -21.20 6.27
C LEU A 568 25.43 -19.76 5.73
N GLU A 569 24.76 -18.80 6.36
CA GLU A 569 24.78 -17.37 5.99
C GLU A 569 25.21 -16.49 7.18
N GLN A 570 26.52 -16.30 7.34
CA GLN A 570 27.08 -15.41 8.36
C GLN A 570 26.83 -13.94 7.99
N GLY A 571 26.40 -13.13 8.96
CA GLY A 571 26.19 -11.69 8.79
C GLY A 571 24.83 -11.27 8.22
N ASN A 572 23.93 -12.21 7.91
CA ASN A 572 22.58 -11.86 7.43
C ASN A 572 21.71 -11.30 8.58
N VAL A 573 21.30 -10.04 8.44
CA VAL A 573 20.47 -9.31 9.40
C VAL A 573 19.15 -10.03 9.71
N ALA A 574 18.58 -10.75 8.73
CA ALA A 574 17.34 -11.50 8.94
C ALA A 574 17.48 -12.64 9.97
N ASN A 575 18.67 -13.24 10.07
CA ASN A 575 18.94 -14.29 11.07
C ASN A 575 18.95 -13.69 12.48
N ASP A 576 19.61 -12.55 12.65
CA ASP A 576 19.67 -11.85 13.93
C ASP A 576 18.29 -11.30 14.35
N LEU A 577 17.47 -10.81 13.42
CA LEU A 577 16.09 -10.39 13.73
C LEU A 577 15.21 -11.53 14.27
N ILE A 578 15.34 -12.72 13.70
CA ILE A 578 14.59 -13.90 14.16
C ILE A 578 15.08 -14.36 15.53
N LEU A 579 16.40 -14.35 15.76
CA LEU A 579 16.98 -14.65 17.06
C LEU A 579 16.53 -13.65 18.14
N ILE A 580 16.46 -12.35 17.83
CA ILE A 580 15.88 -11.34 18.72
C ILE A 580 14.43 -11.70 19.06
N ARG A 581 13.60 -12.04 18.06
CA ARG A 581 12.21 -12.49 18.28
C ARG A 581 12.11 -13.75 19.13
N LEU A 582 13.03 -14.69 18.96
CA LEU A 582 13.11 -15.92 19.76
C LEU A 582 13.44 -15.61 21.23
N HIS A 583 14.47 -14.80 21.48
CA HIS A 583 14.86 -14.40 22.83
C HIS A 583 13.80 -13.53 23.52
N MET A 584 13.11 -12.66 22.78
CA MET A 584 11.93 -11.96 23.27
C MET A 584 10.86 -12.97 23.72
N ALA A 585 10.52 -13.96 22.89
CA ALA A 585 9.51 -14.96 23.26
C ALA A 585 9.93 -15.85 24.46
N GLN A 586 11.24 -16.10 24.63
CA GLN A 586 11.81 -16.84 25.77
C GLN A 586 11.93 -15.98 27.05
N SER A 587 11.65 -14.67 27.00
CA SER A 587 11.89 -13.71 28.08
C SER A 587 13.36 -13.59 28.52
N ASP A 588 14.32 -13.91 27.64
CA ASP A 588 15.75 -13.70 27.88
C ASP A 588 16.16 -12.28 27.43
N TYR A 589 15.93 -11.32 28.32
CA TYR A 589 16.17 -9.91 28.04
C TYR A 589 17.65 -9.58 27.82
N ALA A 590 18.56 -10.24 28.55
CA ALA A 590 19.99 -9.93 28.47
C ALA A 590 20.54 -10.24 27.08
N ARG A 591 20.22 -11.43 26.54
CA ARG A 591 20.64 -11.81 25.18
C ARG A 591 20.02 -10.92 24.11
N CYS A 592 18.73 -10.59 24.27
CA CYS A 592 18.02 -9.69 23.37
C CYS A 592 18.72 -8.32 23.27
N LEU A 593 19.09 -7.72 24.41
CA LEU A 593 19.79 -6.43 24.45
C LEU A 593 21.19 -6.50 23.81
N THR A 594 21.96 -7.56 24.09
CA THR A 594 23.27 -7.75 23.44
C THR A 594 23.15 -7.86 21.93
N MET A 595 22.12 -8.54 21.45
CA MET A 595 21.88 -8.71 20.02
C MET A 595 21.43 -7.41 19.34
N ILE A 596 20.54 -6.64 19.96
CA ILE A 596 20.12 -5.32 19.44
C ILE A 596 21.34 -4.39 19.29
N ARG A 597 22.25 -4.41 20.27
CA ARG A 597 23.51 -3.64 20.19
C ARG A 597 24.39 -4.12 19.05
N SER A 598 24.55 -5.43 18.86
CA SER A 598 25.31 -5.97 17.72
C SER A 598 24.66 -5.70 16.36
N LEU A 599 23.32 -5.65 16.30
CA LEU A 599 22.56 -5.42 15.06
C LEU A 599 22.92 -4.06 14.43
N THR A 600 23.12 -3.04 15.27
CA THR A 600 23.49 -1.68 14.81
C THR A 600 24.90 -1.59 14.23
N GLN A 601 25.74 -2.62 14.43
CA GLN A 601 27.10 -2.68 13.90
C GLN A 601 27.17 -3.39 12.54
N ASN A 602 26.08 -4.01 12.08
CA ASN A 602 26.03 -4.75 10.82
C ASN A 602 25.86 -3.79 9.61
N PRO A 603 26.57 -4.00 8.49
CA PRO A 603 26.53 -3.10 7.33
C PRO A 603 25.20 -3.13 6.55
N GLU A 604 24.45 -4.24 6.60
CA GLU A 604 23.13 -4.39 5.95
C GLU A 604 21.97 -3.90 6.83
N PHE A 605 22.26 -3.34 8.00
CA PHE A 605 21.26 -2.91 8.95
C PHE A 605 20.48 -1.69 8.44
N HIS A 606 19.14 -1.72 8.58
CA HIS A 606 18.29 -0.59 8.26
C HIS A 606 17.50 -0.15 9.51
N PRO A 607 17.50 1.15 9.90
CA PRO A 607 16.86 1.65 11.12
C PRO A 607 15.39 1.25 11.34
N LYS A 608 14.58 1.17 10.26
CA LYS A 608 13.20 0.65 10.27
C LYS A 608 13.04 -0.75 10.89
N GLN A 609 14.08 -1.57 10.90
CA GLN A 609 14.02 -2.90 11.52
C GLN A 609 13.92 -2.80 13.06
N LEU A 610 14.58 -1.81 13.69
CA LEU A 610 14.42 -1.54 15.13
C LEU A 610 13.00 -1.10 15.48
N LEU A 611 12.34 -0.34 14.59
CA LEU A 611 10.93 0.02 14.77
C LEU A 611 10.02 -1.21 14.74
N SER A 612 10.30 -2.19 13.88
CA SER A 612 9.55 -3.45 13.86
C SER A 612 9.71 -4.22 15.16
N ILE A 613 10.95 -4.36 15.67
CA ILE A 613 11.21 -5.02 16.96
C ILE A 613 10.53 -4.26 18.09
N CYS A 614 10.63 -2.93 18.11
CA CYS A 614 10.00 -2.09 19.12
C CYS A 614 8.48 -2.29 19.18
N ARG A 615 7.79 -2.30 18.02
CA ARG A 615 6.34 -2.53 17.95
C ARG A 615 5.95 -3.91 18.48
N GLU A 616 6.74 -4.93 18.16
CA GLU A 616 6.52 -6.29 18.69
C GLU A 616 6.75 -6.34 20.20
N ALA A 617 7.83 -5.75 20.70
CA ALA A 617 8.13 -5.67 22.13
C ALA A 617 7.03 -4.94 22.91
N ILE A 618 6.49 -3.83 22.38
CA ILE A 618 5.37 -3.11 23.00
C ILE A 618 4.11 -3.98 23.06
N ARG A 619 3.78 -4.68 21.96
CA ARG A 619 2.63 -5.61 21.92
C ARG A 619 2.76 -6.73 22.95
N ASP A 620 3.98 -7.23 23.13
CA ASP A 620 4.30 -8.33 24.04
C ASP A 620 4.60 -7.82 25.47
N LYS A 621 4.38 -6.52 25.75
CA LYS A 621 4.59 -5.83 27.03
C LYS A 621 6.03 -5.90 27.57
N GLN A 622 7.01 -5.99 26.68
CA GLN A 622 8.44 -6.02 27.00
C GLN A 622 9.06 -4.61 26.91
N ASN A 623 8.72 -3.76 27.87
CA ASN A 623 9.10 -2.34 27.85
C ASN A 623 10.62 -2.13 27.82
N LYS A 624 11.42 -2.99 28.46
CA LYS A 624 12.90 -2.89 28.48
C LYS A 624 13.52 -3.02 27.09
N VAL A 625 13.04 -3.98 26.30
CA VAL A 625 13.50 -4.21 24.92
C VAL A 625 13.05 -3.08 24.00
N ALA A 626 11.81 -2.61 24.17
CA ALA A 626 11.28 -1.48 23.42
C ALA A 626 12.08 -0.19 23.66
N CYS A 627 12.46 0.10 24.92
CA CYS A 627 13.30 1.24 25.27
C CYS A 627 14.68 1.18 24.60
N GLU A 628 15.38 0.04 24.67
CA GLU A 628 16.70 -0.10 24.04
C GLU A 628 16.62 0.07 22.52
N CYS A 629 15.59 -0.49 21.87
CA CYS A 629 15.40 -0.33 20.42
C CYS A 629 15.22 1.15 20.03
N LEU A 630 14.40 1.89 20.79
CA LEU A 630 14.18 3.31 20.55
C LEU A 630 15.42 4.15 20.85
N HIS A 631 16.17 3.80 21.90
CA HIS A 631 17.41 4.48 22.27
C HIS A 631 18.47 4.30 21.18
N LYS A 632 18.67 3.07 20.69
CA LYS A 632 19.60 2.80 19.58
C LYS A 632 19.16 3.43 18.26
N LEU A 633 17.86 3.47 18.00
CA LEU A 633 17.33 4.18 16.84
C LEU A 633 17.62 5.69 16.94
N PHE A 634 17.46 6.27 18.13
CA PHE A 634 17.75 7.68 18.39
C PHE A 634 19.26 7.99 18.25
N GLU A 635 20.13 7.17 18.83
CA GLU A 635 21.59 7.33 18.67
C GLU A 635 22.02 7.25 17.19
N HIS A 636 21.46 6.31 16.43
CA HIS A 636 21.74 6.19 15.00
C HIS A 636 21.27 7.42 14.21
N GLN A 637 20.08 7.96 14.52
CA GLN A 637 19.57 9.18 13.88
C GLN A 637 20.34 10.45 14.26
N LYS A 638 21.02 10.45 15.42
CA LYS A 638 21.91 11.55 15.82
C LYS A 638 23.22 11.55 15.02
N GLN A 639 23.69 10.38 14.61
CA GLN A 639 24.94 10.19 13.86
C GLN A 639 24.73 10.21 12.33
N SER A 640 23.55 9.81 11.86
CA SER A 640 23.17 9.79 10.44
C SER A 640 22.34 11.01 10.05
N GLU A 641 22.52 11.53 8.85
CA GLU A 641 21.64 12.57 8.29
C GLU A 641 20.23 12.06 7.98
N GLU A 642 20.02 10.74 7.92
CA GLU A 642 18.74 10.12 7.56
C GLU A 642 17.78 10.03 8.76
N ILE A 643 16.87 11.00 8.85
CA ILE A 643 15.79 11.01 9.85
C ILE A 643 14.67 10.04 9.42
N THR A 644 14.59 8.88 10.06
CA THR A 644 13.52 7.89 9.79
C THR A 644 12.18 8.29 10.39
N GLU A 645 12.20 8.87 11.60
CA GLU A 645 11.03 9.29 12.37
C GLU A 645 11.36 10.61 13.09
N PRO A 646 10.38 11.48 13.38
CA PRO A 646 10.65 12.74 14.09
C PRO A 646 11.23 12.50 15.49
N HIS A 647 12.29 13.22 15.86
CA HIS A 647 12.94 13.12 17.18
C HIS A 647 11.94 13.31 18.33
N SER A 648 10.97 14.22 18.19
CA SER A 648 9.90 14.44 19.16
C SER A 648 9.02 13.21 19.42
N THR A 649 8.81 12.36 18.42
CA THR A 649 8.00 11.14 18.56
C THR A 649 8.81 10.06 19.29
N LEU A 650 10.07 9.88 18.92
CA LEU A 650 10.97 8.91 19.56
C LEU A 650 11.19 9.23 21.04
N LEU A 651 11.55 10.48 21.35
CA LEU A 651 11.80 10.92 22.73
C LEU A 651 10.54 10.85 23.59
N ARG A 652 9.36 11.19 23.04
CA ARG A 652 8.08 11.03 23.74
C ARG A 652 7.78 9.57 24.07
N CYS A 653 8.05 8.65 23.14
CA CYS A 653 7.89 7.21 23.38
C CYS A 653 8.90 6.70 24.42
N LEU A 654 10.16 7.12 24.35
CA LEU A 654 11.20 6.77 25.33
C LEU A 654 10.81 7.22 26.75
N ILE A 655 10.41 8.48 26.91
CA ILE A 655 9.97 9.05 28.20
C ILE A 655 8.76 8.31 28.75
N SER A 656 7.77 8.00 27.90
CA SER A 656 6.56 7.30 28.36
C SER A 656 6.88 5.87 28.81
N LEU A 657 7.73 5.16 28.07
CA LEU A 657 8.12 3.79 28.40
C LEU A 657 9.08 3.72 29.60
N SER A 658 9.93 4.73 29.82
CA SER A 658 10.79 4.79 31.01
C SER A 658 9.97 5.03 32.28
N GLU A 659 8.93 5.86 32.22
CA GLU A 659 8.02 6.08 33.36
C GLU A 659 7.23 4.80 33.73
N GLU A 660 6.75 4.04 32.74
CA GLU A 660 6.03 2.78 32.99
C GLU A 660 6.88 1.71 33.67
N GLN A 661 8.20 1.71 33.45
CA GLN A 661 9.11 0.74 34.07
C GLN A 661 9.31 0.99 35.57
N VAL A 662 9.17 2.23 36.03
CA VAL A 662 9.37 2.63 37.44
C VAL A 662 8.16 2.27 38.31
N GLY A 663 6.98 2.08 37.71
CA GLY A 663 5.78 1.66 38.45
C GLY A 663 5.73 0.18 38.84
N GLY A 664 6.72 -0.63 38.45
CA GLY A 664 6.67 -2.10 38.51
C GLY A 664 7.49 -2.78 39.60
N ASP A 665 8.57 -2.17 40.09
CA ASP A 665 9.40 -2.69 41.17
C ASP A 665 9.99 -1.51 41.96
N GLY A 666 10.13 -1.66 43.27
CA GLY A 666 10.18 -0.60 44.28
C GLY A 666 11.17 0.57 44.08
N ASP A 667 10.70 1.74 44.51
CA ASP A 667 11.35 2.82 45.28
C ASP A 667 12.86 3.12 45.13
N ASP A 668 13.49 2.81 44.00
CA ASP A 668 14.81 3.35 43.68
C ASP A 668 14.64 4.61 42.82
N GLY A 669 14.91 5.78 43.43
CA GLY A 669 14.86 7.12 42.83
C GLY A 669 15.73 7.38 41.59
N GLY A 670 16.24 6.35 40.92
CA GLY A 670 17.06 6.44 39.70
C GLY A 670 16.27 6.62 38.39
N GLY A 671 14.98 6.27 38.35
CA GLY A 671 14.16 6.36 37.13
C GLY A 671 13.84 7.78 36.66
N GLY A 672 13.81 8.74 37.58
CA GLY A 672 13.61 10.16 37.27
C GLY A 672 14.77 10.77 36.49
N LEU A 673 16.00 10.31 36.72
CA LEU A 673 17.21 10.85 36.10
C LEU A 673 17.35 10.45 34.63
N GLY A 674 17.00 9.21 34.28
CA GLY A 674 16.97 8.77 32.88
C GLY A 674 15.93 9.54 32.05
N THR A 675 14.78 9.85 32.65
CA THR A 675 13.74 10.67 32.02
C THR A 675 14.19 12.14 31.87
N ALA A 676 14.93 12.67 32.85
CA ALA A 676 15.52 14.00 32.79
C ALA A 676 16.53 14.12 31.63
N ASN A 677 17.40 13.12 31.43
CA ASN A 677 18.37 13.11 30.34
C ASN A 677 17.68 13.18 28.96
N TYR A 678 16.62 12.41 28.73
CA TYR A 678 15.87 12.48 27.46
C TYR A 678 15.15 13.82 27.25
N LEU A 679 14.69 14.46 28.33
CA LEU A 679 14.10 15.80 28.27
C LEU A 679 15.15 16.88 27.99
N GLU A 680 16.36 16.74 28.53
CA GLU A 680 17.50 17.62 28.19
C GLU A 680 17.91 17.45 26.73
N GLU A 681 18.03 16.22 26.24
CA GLU A 681 18.31 15.98 24.81
C GLU A 681 17.20 16.54 23.90
N ALA A 682 15.93 16.40 24.31
CA ALA A 682 14.81 17.00 23.62
C ALA A 682 14.94 18.53 23.55
N ARG A 683 15.37 19.15 24.66
CA ARG A 683 15.59 20.60 24.76
C ARG A 683 16.68 21.07 23.80
N GLU A 684 17.81 20.38 23.79
CA GLU A 684 18.94 20.72 22.92
C GLU A 684 18.56 20.62 21.44
N LEU A 685 17.92 19.52 21.03
CA LEU A 685 17.49 19.32 19.65
C LEU A 685 16.43 20.33 19.23
N TYR A 686 15.47 20.64 20.10
CA TYR A 686 14.46 21.66 19.84
C TYR A 686 15.08 23.05 19.66
N SER A 687 16.09 23.38 20.46
CA SER A 687 16.79 24.67 20.40
C SER A 687 17.66 24.80 19.15
N ARG A 688 18.25 23.69 18.67
CA ARG A 688 19.07 23.66 17.44
C ARG A 688 18.21 23.69 16.18
N ASP A 689 17.20 22.83 16.09
CA ASP A 689 16.37 22.67 14.90
C ASP A 689 14.92 22.31 15.23
N ARG A 690 14.12 23.36 15.41
CA ARG A 690 12.69 23.26 15.70
C ARG A 690 11.91 22.51 14.60
N LYS A 691 12.32 22.63 13.33
CA LYS A 691 11.58 22.05 12.20
C LYS A 691 11.81 20.54 12.11
N ASN A 692 13.06 20.09 12.24
CA ASN A 692 13.38 18.67 12.17
C ASN A 692 13.02 17.91 13.47
N PHE A 693 12.95 18.61 14.62
CA PHE A 693 12.48 18.01 15.86
C PHE A 693 11.02 17.53 15.78
N CYS A 694 10.12 18.35 15.24
CA CYS A 694 8.70 18.03 15.08
C CYS A 694 8.36 17.28 13.78
N GLY A 695 9.30 17.23 12.82
CA GLY A 695 9.12 16.65 11.50
C GLY A 695 8.57 17.69 10.50
N GLY A 696 9.05 17.66 9.25
CA GLY A 696 8.83 18.69 8.21
C GLY A 696 7.39 18.93 7.72
N GLY A 697 6.36 18.64 8.51
CA GLY A 697 4.99 19.08 8.25
C GLY A 697 4.88 20.61 8.28
N LYS A 698 3.80 21.15 7.70
CA LYS A 698 3.52 22.61 7.69
C LYS A 698 3.61 23.16 9.13
N ALA A 699 4.73 23.80 9.42
CA ALA A 699 5.05 24.36 10.72
C ALA A 699 3.95 25.33 11.16
N GLY A 700 3.40 25.11 12.36
CA GLY A 700 2.55 26.09 13.02
C GLY A 700 1.46 25.52 13.92
N ALA A 701 0.66 24.57 13.45
CA ALA A 701 -0.56 24.16 14.17
C ALA A 701 -0.54 22.73 14.77
N ARG A 702 0.31 21.82 14.27
CA ARG A 702 0.41 20.43 14.76
C ARG A 702 1.52 20.22 15.80
N ASP A 703 2.48 21.14 15.85
CA ASP A 703 3.69 21.02 16.66
C ASP A 703 3.49 21.52 18.09
N GLU A 704 2.60 22.49 18.27
CA GLU A 704 2.25 23.11 19.55
C GLU A 704 1.78 22.12 20.64
N PRO A 705 0.87 21.15 20.37
CA PRO A 705 0.48 20.17 21.39
C PRO A 705 1.59 19.19 21.78
N THR A 706 2.54 18.92 20.88
CA THR A 706 3.68 18.04 21.17
C THR A 706 4.70 18.77 22.04
N VAL A 707 5.02 20.03 21.69
CA VAL A 707 5.93 20.88 22.46
C VAL A 707 5.35 21.19 23.85
N HIS A 708 4.06 21.51 23.94
CA HIS A 708 3.37 21.71 25.22
C HIS A 708 3.40 20.45 26.09
N TRP A 709 3.32 19.24 25.50
CA TRP A 709 3.47 18.00 26.28
C TRP A 709 4.87 17.87 26.90
N PHE A 710 5.93 18.16 26.15
CA PHE A 710 7.30 18.16 26.68
C PHE A 710 7.46 19.20 27.79
N ALA A 711 6.90 20.41 27.61
CA ALA A 711 6.89 21.46 28.61
C ALA A 711 6.22 21.04 29.92
N CYS A 712 5.01 20.48 29.85
CA CYS A 712 4.30 19.99 31.03
C CYS A 712 5.05 18.85 31.71
N LYS A 713 5.62 17.92 30.94
CA LYS A 713 6.39 16.81 31.50
C LYS A 713 7.65 17.27 32.21
N ALA A 714 8.38 18.22 31.63
CA ALA A 714 9.53 18.83 32.28
C ALA A 714 9.11 19.58 33.55
N TRP A 715 8.00 20.32 33.52
CA TRP A 715 7.44 20.98 34.70
C TRP A 715 7.09 20.00 35.83
N ASP A 716 6.33 18.93 35.52
CA ASP A 716 5.90 17.93 36.48
C ASP A 716 7.10 17.18 37.09
N LEU A 717 8.12 16.88 36.28
CA LEU A 717 9.34 16.25 36.76
C LEU A 717 10.18 17.22 37.62
N GLY A 718 10.26 18.49 37.22
CA GLY A 718 10.90 19.54 38.02
C GLY A 718 10.28 19.69 39.40
N LEU A 719 8.94 19.69 39.49
CA LEU A 719 8.23 19.71 40.77
C LEU A 719 8.57 18.48 41.63
N LYS A 720 8.54 17.27 41.05
CA LYS A 720 8.90 16.04 41.76
C LYS A 720 10.32 16.08 42.31
N LEU A 721 11.29 16.48 41.47
CA LEU A 721 12.69 16.58 41.87
C LEU A 721 12.92 17.65 42.94
N SER A 722 12.24 18.79 42.84
CA SER A 722 12.33 19.85 43.86
C SER A 722 11.81 19.42 45.23
N GLY A 723 10.86 18.47 45.27
CA GLY A 723 10.30 17.93 46.51
C GLY A 723 11.16 16.87 47.20
N LEU A 724 12.15 16.28 46.51
CA LEU A 724 13.04 15.26 47.09
C LEU A 724 14.08 15.85 48.05
N GLY A 725 14.36 17.15 47.96
CA GLY A 725 15.38 17.82 48.75
C GLY A 725 16.81 17.41 48.38
N GLY A 726 17.78 18.25 48.69
CA GLY A 726 19.19 18.01 48.37
C GLY A 726 19.67 18.70 47.07
N ARG A 727 20.96 19.06 47.04
CA ARG A 727 21.53 19.95 46.01
C ARG A 727 21.46 19.37 44.60
N GLU A 728 21.78 18.09 44.41
CA GLU A 728 21.71 17.44 43.10
C GLU A 728 20.27 17.39 42.55
N ALA A 729 19.29 17.16 43.43
CA ALA A 729 17.88 17.19 43.07
C ALA A 729 17.42 18.61 42.70
N LEU A 730 17.90 19.64 43.38
CA LEU A 730 17.65 21.04 43.03
C LEU A 730 18.30 21.42 41.69
N ARG A 731 19.54 20.99 41.41
CA ARG A 731 20.18 21.18 40.10
C ARG A 731 19.36 20.50 39.01
N ALA A 732 18.98 19.24 39.19
CA ALA A 732 18.16 18.52 38.23
C ALA A 732 16.78 19.19 38.04
N ALA A 733 16.14 19.65 39.11
CA ALA A 733 14.88 20.40 39.05
C ALA A 733 15.02 21.70 38.26
N SER A 734 16.09 22.48 38.51
CA SER A 734 16.39 23.70 37.75
C SER A 734 16.50 23.42 36.25
N ARG A 735 17.21 22.36 35.85
CA ARG A 735 17.34 21.95 34.44
C ARG A 735 16.00 21.57 33.81
N MET A 736 15.11 20.92 34.57
CA MET A 736 13.77 20.58 34.10
C MET A 736 12.88 21.82 33.93
N PHE A 737 12.94 22.79 34.86
CA PHE A 737 12.21 24.04 34.71
C PHE A 737 12.76 24.89 33.56
N GLU A 738 14.08 24.90 33.34
CA GLU A 738 14.71 25.50 32.16
C GLU A 738 14.18 24.85 30.87
N ALA A 739 14.16 23.51 30.80
CA ALA A 739 13.59 22.78 29.67
C ALA A 739 12.12 23.16 29.44
N SER A 740 11.30 23.21 30.49
CA SER A 740 9.92 23.65 30.40
C SER A 740 9.79 25.08 29.83
N GLY A 741 10.61 26.01 30.34
CA GLY A 741 10.66 27.40 29.87
C GLY A 741 11.03 27.51 28.39
N THR A 742 12.04 26.75 27.94
CA THR A 742 12.46 26.76 26.51
C THR A 742 11.40 26.20 25.56
N PHE A 743 10.67 25.14 25.95
CA PHE A 743 9.58 24.60 25.15
C PHE A 743 8.37 25.55 25.10
N LEU A 744 8.03 26.17 26.23
CA LEU A 744 6.92 27.12 26.32
C LEU A 744 7.22 28.44 25.61
N GLY A 745 8.49 28.86 25.58
CA GLY A 745 9.02 30.01 24.85
C GLY A 745 8.13 31.25 24.96
N ASP A 746 7.25 31.41 23.97
CA ASP A 746 6.35 32.56 23.77
C ASP A 746 5.07 32.54 24.65
N GLN A 747 5.01 31.70 25.67
CA GLN A 747 3.86 31.61 26.58
C GLN A 747 4.19 32.21 27.95
N ALA A 748 3.19 32.84 28.58
CA ALA A 748 3.31 33.45 29.91
C ALA A 748 3.84 32.47 30.98
N LYS A 749 3.41 31.20 30.91
CA LYS A 749 3.90 30.11 31.79
C LYS A 749 5.40 29.80 31.62
N GLY A 750 5.99 30.15 30.46
CA GLY A 750 7.43 30.02 30.25
C GLY A 750 8.24 30.97 31.13
N CYS A 751 7.72 32.17 31.41
CA CYS A 751 8.37 33.13 32.32
C CYS A 751 8.40 32.60 33.76
N GLU A 752 7.31 31.96 34.19
CA GLU A 752 7.23 31.33 35.51
C GLU A 752 8.24 30.18 35.64
N ALA A 753 8.31 29.30 34.63
CA ALA A 753 9.29 28.21 34.61
C ALA A 753 10.74 28.71 34.66
N LEU A 754 11.08 29.75 33.89
CA LEU A 754 12.42 30.34 33.92
C LEU A 754 12.75 31.02 35.26
N LEU A 755 11.75 31.61 35.94
CA LEU A 755 11.92 32.14 37.29
C LEU A 755 12.26 31.01 38.27
N TYR A 756 11.49 29.91 38.27
CA TYR A 756 11.77 28.74 39.11
C TYR A 756 13.15 28.14 38.82
N ALA A 757 13.52 28.01 37.54
CA ALA A 757 14.84 27.53 37.14
C ALA A 757 15.97 28.40 37.72
N SER A 758 15.84 29.73 37.64
CA SER A 758 16.83 30.69 38.12
C SER A 758 16.98 30.67 39.64
N VAL A 759 15.86 30.61 40.37
CA VAL A 759 15.87 30.55 41.85
C VAL A 759 16.43 29.22 42.34
N LEU A 760 16.01 28.09 41.75
CA LEU A 760 16.52 26.77 42.16
C LEU A 760 17.99 26.57 41.80
N HIS A 761 18.48 27.21 40.73
CA HIS A 761 19.91 27.20 40.39
C HIS A 761 20.73 27.94 41.45
N LEU A 762 20.25 29.08 41.94
CA LEU A 762 20.85 29.81 43.04
C LEU A 762 20.88 28.98 44.34
N ASP A 763 19.77 28.34 44.68
CA ASP A 763 19.66 27.52 45.91
C ASP A 763 20.53 26.25 45.86
N ALA A 764 20.92 25.81 44.66
CA ALA A 764 21.76 24.62 44.46
C ALA A 764 23.27 24.94 44.32
N HIS A 765 23.65 26.21 44.35
CA HIS A 765 25.03 26.68 44.21
C HIS A 765 25.86 26.35 45.46
N ASP A 766 27.13 25.95 45.26
CA ASP A 766 28.11 25.71 46.33
C ASP A 766 29.17 26.83 46.33
N ASP A 767 29.59 27.29 47.52
CA ASP A 767 30.71 28.24 47.66
C ASP A 767 32.09 27.59 47.39
N GLU A 768 32.16 26.30 47.05
CA GLU A 768 33.42 25.59 46.78
C GLU A 768 33.93 25.85 45.34
N GLU A 769 35.18 26.29 45.26
CA GLU A 769 35.82 27.02 44.14
C GLU A 769 35.90 26.30 42.77
N GLY A 770 35.39 25.08 42.63
CA GLY A 770 35.62 24.22 41.46
C GLY A 770 34.79 24.52 40.19
N ASN A 771 33.52 24.95 40.34
CA ASN A 771 32.57 25.11 39.22
C ASN A 771 31.87 26.49 39.13
N ALA A 772 32.26 27.44 39.99
CA ALA A 772 31.55 28.72 40.15
C ALA A 772 31.40 29.56 38.88
N VAL A 773 32.34 29.44 37.91
CA VAL A 773 32.30 30.21 36.66
C VAL A 773 31.22 29.69 35.70
N ASP A 774 31.11 28.37 35.53
CA ASP A 774 30.12 27.76 34.63
C ASP A 774 28.69 27.92 35.20
N ASP A 775 28.55 27.83 36.53
CA ASP A 775 27.28 28.07 37.21
C ASP A 775 26.83 29.54 37.13
N ALA A 776 27.76 30.50 37.20
CA ALA A 776 27.47 31.92 37.04
C ALA A 776 27.07 32.26 35.59
N GLU A 777 27.77 31.72 34.59
CA GLU A 777 27.42 31.89 33.18
C GLU A 777 26.05 31.31 32.85
N ARG A 778 25.74 30.14 33.41
CA ARG A 778 24.43 29.49 33.26
C ARG A 778 23.31 30.31 33.88
N LEU A 779 23.49 30.80 35.11
CA LEU A 779 22.52 31.69 35.76
C LEU A 779 22.32 32.97 34.95
N ALA A 780 23.40 33.59 34.46
CA ALA A 780 23.31 34.76 33.58
C ALA A 780 22.54 34.45 32.28
N GLY A 781 22.69 33.25 31.72
CA GLY A 781 21.89 32.76 30.59
C GLY A 781 20.39 32.64 30.92
N LEU A 782 20.06 32.07 32.07
CA LEU A 782 18.68 31.92 32.55
C LEU A 782 18.00 33.27 32.79
N VAL A 783 18.68 34.18 33.48
CA VAL A 783 18.16 35.52 33.79
C VAL A 783 17.94 36.34 32.52
N ARG A 784 18.87 36.29 31.56
CA ARG A 784 18.67 36.91 30.24
C ARG A 784 17.45 36.34 29.50
N SER A 785 17.28 35.03 29.54
CA SER A 785 16.14 34.36 28.90
C SER A 785 14.81 34.75 29.57
N LEU A 786 14.79 34.82 30.90
CA LEU A 786 13.65 35.29 31.69
C LEU A 786 13.30 36.73 31.36
N GLU A 787 14.28 37.62 31.24
CA GLU A 787 14.07 39.02 30.90
C GLU A 787 13.48 39.21 29.51
N LEU A 788 14.05 38.53 28.51
CA LEU A 788 13.54 38.58 27.15
C LEU A 788 12.11 38.07 27.07
N ALA A 789 11.82 36.95 27.74
CA ALA A 789 10.47 36.39 27.81
C ALA A 789 9.50 37.35 28.54
N PHE A 790 9.93 37.94 29.66
CA PHE A 790 9.13 38.89 30.42
C PHE A 790 8.82 40.16 29.62
N LEU A 791 9.81 40.72 28.92
CA LEU A 791 9.61 41.90 28.06
C LEU A 791 8.61 41.63 26.94
N LYS A 792 8.68 40.44 26.34
CA LYS A 792 7.80 40.06 25.23
C LYS A 792 6.37 39.74 25.69
N HIS A 793 6.21 39.14 26.88
CA HIS A 793 4.93 38.61 27.35
C HIS A 793 4.33 39.33 28.57
N LYS A 794 4.89 40.49 28.96
CA LYS A 794 4.44 41.30 30.10
C LYS A 794 2.92 41.46 30.18
N ARG A 795 2.27 41.74 29.05
CA ARG A 795 0.81 41.99 28.96
C ARG A 795 -0.06 40.74 29.03
N ALA A 796 0.52 39.57 28.85
CA ALA A 796 -0.17 38.28 28.87
C ALA A 796 -0.03 37.54 30.22
N LEU A 797 0.73 38.13 31.16
CA LEU A 797 0.89 37.62 32.52
C LEU A 797 -0.21 38.18 33.42
N ASP A 798 -0.63 37.38 34.40
CA ASP A 798 -1.51 37.86 35.47
C ASP A 798 -0.81 39.00 36.24
N GLU A 799 -1.56 40.00 36.70
CA GLU A 799 -0.99 41.19 37.38
C GLU A 799 -0.10 40.81 38.57
N ASP A 800 -0.47 39.78 39.32
CA ASP A 800 0.31 39.27 40.45
C ASP A 800 1.61 38.60 40.00
N LEU A 801 1.57 37.81 38.93
CA LEU A 801 2.74 37.13 38.39
C LEU A 801 3.69 38.14 37.72
N GLN A 802 3.14 39.15 37.06
CA GLN A 802 3.88 40.27 36.49
C GLN A 802 4.63 41.06 37.59
N ARG A 803 3.97 41.34 38.73
CA ARG A 803 4.59 42.00 39.87
C ARG A 803 5.69 41.15 40.49
N LYS A 804 5.45 39.85 40.67
CA LYS A 804 6.43 38.89 41.22
C LYS A 804 7.68 38.76 40.34
N ILE A 805 7.51 38.53 39.04
CA ILE A 805 8.64 38.37 38.10
C ILE A 805 9.37 39.71 37.94
N GLY A 806 8.63 40.80 37.74
CA GLY A 806 9.21 42.14 37.58
C GLY A 806 10.04 42.60 38.78
N GLY A 807 9.61 42.25 40.00
CA GLY A 807 10.37 42.55 41.21
C GLY A 807 11.59 41.65 41.44
N ARG A 808 11.57 40.40 40.96
CA ARG A 808 12.66 39.43 41.17
C ARG A 808 13.76 39.49 40.12
N ILE A 809 13.49 39.96 38.90
CA ILE A 809 14.51 40.10 37.84
C ILE A 809 15.71 40.93 38.30
N PRO A 810 15.55 42.15 38.85
CA PRO A 810 16.69 42.96 39.28
C PRO A 810 17.48 42.33 40.44
N TRP A 811 16.79 41.58 41.31
CA TRP A 811 17.47 40.80 42.36
C TRP A 811 18.32 39.67 41.75
N LEU A 812 17.79 38.90 40.81
CA LEU A 812 18.54 37.85 40.13
C LEU A 812 19.76 38.41 39.36
N LYS A 813 19.63 39.60 38.75
CA LYS A 813 20.77 40.30 38.10
C LYS A 813 21.84 40.68 39.11
N TYR A 814 21.44 41.11 40.30
CA TYR A 814 22.37 41.43 41.38
C TYR A 814 23.12 40.17 41.83
N GLU A 815 22.42 39.05 42.03
CA GLU A 815 23.06 37.77 42.37
C GLU A 815 24.03 37.29 41.28
N VAL A 816 23.67 37.43 40.00
CA VAL A 816 24.59 37.16 38.88
C VAL A 816 25.83 38.05 38.93
N ALA A 817 25.68 39.35 39.22
CA ALA A 817 26.81 40.27 39.34
C ALA A 817 27.71 39.90 40.54
N CYS A 818 27.12 39.45 41.65
CA CYS A 818 27.84 38.94 42.82
C CYS A 818 28.67 37.69 42.47
N GLN A 819 28.06 36.70 41.81
CA GLN A 819 28.77 35.48 41.37
C GLN A 819 29.84 35.76 40.32
N ALA A 820 29.59 36.69 39.40
CA ALA A 820 30.56 37.14 38.38
C ALA A 820 31.68 38.04 38.93
N LYS A 821 31.66 38.36 40.24
CA LYS A 821 32.62 39.26 40.90
C LYS A 821 32.66 40.68 40.33
N ASP A 822 31.55 41.16 39.77
CA ASP A 822 31.41 42.48 39.15
C ASP A 822 30.84 43.51 40.15
N VAL A 823 31.75 44.13 40.89
CA VAL A 823 31.44 45.13 41.93
C VAL A 823 30.73 46.39 41.37
N PRO A 824 31.18 47.01 40.26
CA PRO A 824 30.48 48.16 39.67
C PRO A 824 29.01 47.87 39.33
N THR A 825 28.73 46.75 38.67
CA THR A 825 27.37 46.39 38.25
C THR A 825 26.50 46.06 39.46
N ALA A 826 27.04 45.37 40.48
CA ALA A 826 26.34 45.10 41.73
C ALA A 826 25.93 46.39 42.46
N LEU A 827 26.81 47.40 42.52
CA LEU A 827 26.51 48.70 43.12
C LEU A 827 25.44 49.48 42.35
N GLN A 828 25.51 49.47 41.01
CA GLN A 828 24.51 50.11 40.17
C GLN A 828 23.13 49.46 40.38
N LEU A 829 23.06 48.12 40.37
CA LEU A 829 21.82 47.38 40.58
C LEU A 829 21.22 47.63 41.97
N LEU A 830 22.04 47.76 43.02
CA LEU A 830 21.56 48.15 44.36
C LEU A 830 20.89 49.53 44.37
N MET A 831 21.42 50.49 43.61
CA MET A 831 20.81 51.83 43.49
C MET A 831 19.48 51.78 42.73
N GLU A 832 19.39 50.96 41.69
CA GLU A 832 18.14 50.74 40.94
C GLU A 832 17.10 50.02 41.80
N LEU A 833 17.52 49.00 42.56
CA LEU A 833 16.67 48.24 43.48
C LEU A 833 16.11 49.07 44.62
N GLN A 834 16.88 50.05 45.12
CA GLN A 834 16.42 51.00 46.14
C GLN A 834 15.18 51.79 45.70
N LEU A 835 15.02 52.03 44.39
CA LEU A 835 13.86 52.74 43.84
C LEU A 835 12.62 51.85 43.66
N VAL A 836 12.80 50.52 43.73
CA VAL A 836 11.79 49.53 43.33
C VAL A 836 11.27 48.71 44.52
N SER A 837 12.09 48.48 45.56
CA SER A 837 11.72 47.67 46.72
C SER A 837 11.93 48.45 48.02
N GLU A 838 10.92 48.40 48.89
CA GLU A 838 10.96 48.98 50.24
C GLU A 838 11.19 47.93 51.33
N ASP A 839 11.32 46.64 50.97
CA ASP A 839 11.48 45.56 51.95
C ASP A 839 12.91 45.52 52.51
N PRO A 840 13.11 45.87 53.80
CA PRO A 840 14.44 45.89 54.39
C PRO A 840 15.10 44.50 54.44
N ALA A 841 14.31 43.42 54.52
CA ALA A 841 14.84 42.06 54.63
C ALA A 841 15.55 41.60 53.36
N HIS A 842 15.08 42.03 52.18
CA HIS A 842 15.73 41.72 50.90
C HIS A 842 17.12 42.36 50.79
N PHE A 843 17.28 43.60 51.26
CA PHE A 843 18.60 44.25 51.24
C PHE A 843 19.57 43.65 52.26
N VAL A 844 19.08 43.13 53.39
CA VAL A 844 19.89 42.33 54.32
C VAL A 844 20.35 41.03 53.67
N GLN A 845 19.49 40.36 52.88
CA GLN A 845 19.87 39.16 52.14
C GLN A 845 20.91 39.48 51.04
N MET A 846 20.74 40.60 50.31
CA MET A 846 21.72 41.08 49.32
C MET A 846 23.08 41.40 49.96
N ALA A 847 23.09 41.91 51.20
CA ALA A 847 24.32 42.13 51.94
C ALA A 847 25.02 40.80 52.30
N ARG A 848 24.28 39.72 52.55
CA ARG A 848 24.85 38.39 52.77
C ARG A 848 25.40 37.80 51.48
N SER A 849 24.71 37.94 50.34
CA SER A 849 25.25 37.43 49.06
C SER A 849 26.49 38.19 48.57
N ALA A 850 26.70 39.42 49.03
CA ALA A 850 27.94 40.16 48.76
C ALA A 850 29.18 39.54 49.43
N ASP A 851 29.05 38.59 50.37
CA ASP A 851 30.19 37.81 50.92
C ASP A 851 31.00 37.10 49.81
N VAL A 852 30.33 36.70 48.72
CA VAL A 852 30.92 36.01 47.56
C VAL A 852 31.93 36.90 46.79
N LEU A 853 31.84 38.23 46.93
CA LEU A 853 32.69 39.21 46.22
C LEU A 853 34.15 39.32 46.75
N ALA A 854 34.57 38.46 47.69
CA ALA A 854 35.89 38.44 48.31
C ALA A 854 36.35 39.85 48.80
N SER A 855 37.66 40.15 48.79
CA SER A 855 38.30 41.31 49.48
C SER A 855 37.78 42.72 49.11
N ARG A 856 36.90 42.86 48.11
CA ARG A 856 36.25 44.13 47.72
C ARG A 856 34.74 44.18 48.04
N SER A 857 34.22 43.19 48.76
CA SER A 857 32.81 43.03 49.15
C SER A 857 32.27 44.11 50.12
N ASN A 858 33.15 44.73 50.92
CA ASN A 858 32.73 45.60 52.02
C ASN A 858 31.93 46.83 51.55
N ALA A 859 32.26 47.41 50.39
CA ALA A 859 31.53 48.55 49.84
C ALA A 859 30.10 48.18 49.41
N VAL A 860 29.92 47.00 48.80
CA VAL A 860 28.61 46.49 48.37
C VAL A 860 27.76 46.12 49.58
N LYS A 861 28.35 45.43 50.56
CA LYS A 861 27.71 45.09 51.84
C LYS A 861 27.27 46.32 52.61
N ALA A 862 28.18 47.28 52.81
CA ALA A 862 27.88 48.51 53.54
C ALA A 862 26.78 49.32 52.84
N ARG A 863 26.78 49.34 51.49
CA ARG A 863 25.73 50.01 50.75
C ARG A 863 24.37 49.31 50.91
N ALA A 864 24.31 47.98 50.76
CA ALA A 864 23.09 47.21 50.94
C ALA A 864 22.52 47.34 52.36
N LEU A 865 23.38 47.22 53.39
CA LEU A 865 22.99 47.43 54.80
C LEU A 865 22.56 48.87 55.09
N GLY A 866 23.19 49.86 54.44
CA GLY A 866 22.79 51.26 54.56
C GLY A 866 21.42 51.54 53.93
N ILE A 867 21.07 50.86 52.84
CA ILE A 867 19.72 50.90 52.25
C ILE A 867 18.72 50.20 53.18
N ALA A 868 19.05 49.00 53.69
CA ALA A 868 18.22 48.27 54.64
C ALA A 868 17.93 49.11 55.90
N LEU A 869 18.95 49.77 56.46
CA LEU A 869 18.83 50.65 57.62
C LEU A 869 17.84 51.80 57.37
N LYS A 870 17.92 52.45 56.21
CA LYS A 870 16.98 53.52 55.82
C LYS A 870 15.55 52.99 55.69
N CYS A 871 15.38 51.80 55.11
CA CYS A 871 14.06 51.18 54.96
C CYS A 871 13.48 50.79 56.34
N PHE A 872 14.27 50.21 57.25
CA PHE A 872 13.84 49.90 58.61
C PHE A 872 13.46 51.15 59.42
N GLN A 873 14.15 52.28 59.20
CA GLN A 873 13.86 53.56 59.86
C GLN A 873 12.64 54.28 59.25
N GLY A 874 12.38 54.10 57.95
CA GLY A 874 11.27 54.72 57.23
C GLY A 874 9.95 53.93 57.29
N ALA A 875 9.94 52.72 57.84
CA ALA A 875 8.75 51.88 57.93
C ALA A 875 7.72 52.42 58.96
N ASP A 876 6.42 52.24 58.68
CA ASP A 876 5.30 52.63 59.58
C ASP A 876 5.45 52.06 61.00
N LYS A 877 6.13 50.93 61.13
CA LYS A 877 6.57 50.34 62.40
C LYS A 877 8.07 50.07 62.33
N VAL A 878 8.85 50.89 63.01
CA VAL A 878 10.32 50.74 63.10
C VAL A 878 10.68 49.42 63.79
N SER A 879 11.43 48.56 63.09
CA SER A 879 11.99 47.34 63.66
C SER A 879 13.35 47.64 64.29
N TYR A 880 13.37 47.90 65.60
CA TYR A 880 14.61 48.21 66.31
C TYR A 880 15.61 47.05 66.31
N GLU A 881 15.16 45.80 66.19
CA GLU A 881 16.03 44.64 65.99
C GLU A 881 16.73 44.66 64.62
N GLY A 882 16.00 45.02 63.55
CA GLY A 882 16.58 45.15 62.21
C GLY A 882 17.54 46.34 62.09
N VAL A 883 17.20 47.46 62.73
CA VAL A 883 18.06 48.65 62.83
C VAL A 883 19.35 48.32 63.60
N ALA A 884 19.23 47.63 64.74
CA ALA A 884 20.35 47.14 65.52
C ALA A 884 21.30 46.25 64.70
N PHE A 885 20.75 45.26 64.01
CA PHE A 885 21.54 44.36 63.16
C PHE A 885 22.30 45.11 62.06
N CYS A 886 21.63 46.05 61.36
CA CYS A 886 22.26 46.81 60.29
C CYS A 886 23.37 47.74 60.81
N LEU A 887 23.13 48.47 61.90
CA LEU A 887 24.12 49.36 62.52
C LEU A 887 25.34 48.58 63.01
N ARG A 888 25.12 47.45 63.70
CA ARG A 888 26.20 46.55 64.13
C ARG A 888 27.08 46.12 62.97
N SER A 889 26.45 45.60 61.93
CA SER A 889 27.13 45.09 60.74
C SER A 889 27.88 46.20 60.01
N LEU A 890 27.33 47.42 59.94
CA LEU A 890 28.00 48.59 59.36
C LEU A 890 29.20 49.04 60.20
N ILE A 891 29.10 49.03 61.54
CA ILE A 891 30.21 49.37 62.45
C ILE A 891 31.33 48.34 62.32
N GLU A 892 31.01 47.06 62.19
CA GLU A 892 31.99 46.00 61.95
C GLU A 892 32.68 46.13 60.57
N LEU A 893 31.97 46.61 59.55
CA LEU A 893 32.48 46.82 58.18
C LEU A 893 33.15 48.20 57.93
N ARG A 894 33.29 49.04 58.96
CA ARG A 894 33.80 50.41 58.85
C ARG A 894 35.16 50.50 58.13
N GLY A 895 35.29 51.46 57.21
CA GLY A 895 36.55 51.73 56.49
C GLY A 895 37.48 52.68 57.24
N SER A 896 36.91 53.57 58.06
CA SER A 896 37.65 54.51 58.91
C SER A 896 37.02 54.66 60.30
N ASP A 897 37.80 55.16 61.25
CA ASP A 897 37.30 55.46 62.60
C ASP A 897 36.30 56.64 62.61
N ASP A 898 36.38 57.57 61.64
CA ASP A 898 35.45 58.70 61.53
C ASP A 898 34.05 58.24 61.07
N GLU A 899 34.00 57.29 60.13
CA GLU A 899 32.76 56.60 59.74
C GLU A 899 32.14 55.83 60.92
N GLY A 900 32.98 55.13 61.69
CA GLY A 900 32.53 54.39 62.87
C GLY A 900 31.94 55.30 63.96
N ILE A 901 32.55 56.46 64.22
CA ILE A 901 32.01 57.47 65.14
C ILE A 901 30.65 57.97 64.65
N GLY A 902 30.53 58.24 63.34
CA GLY A 902 29.26 58.65 62.72
C GLY A 902 28.15 57.62 62.89
N LEU A 903 28.44 56.34 62.64
CA LEU A 903 27.49 55.23 62.80
C LEU A 903 27.10 55.01 64.27
N CYS A 904 28.05 55.07 65.20
CA CYS A 904 27.75 54.95 66.63
C CYS A 904 26.96 56.15 67.17
N SER A 905 27.20 57.36 66.65
CA SER A 905 26.41 58.54 66.98
C SER A 905 24.99 58.43 66.42
N GLN A 906 24.83 57.90 65.20
CA GLN A 906 23.51 57.59 64.63
C GLN A 906 22.78 56.54 65.48
N ALA A 907 23.47 55.49 65.92
CA ALA A 907 22.92 54.47 66.82
C ALA A 907 22.46 55.08 68.16
N LEU A 908 23.26 55.97 68.74
CA LEU A 908 22.92 56.70 69.96
C LEU A 908 21.63 57.53 69.79
N GLU A 909 21.45 58.22 68.67
CA GLU A 909 20.21 58.97 68.39
C GLU A 909 19.00 58.04 68.23
N VAL A 910 19.16 56.88 67.59
CA VAL A 910 18.09 55.87 67.51
C VAL A 910 17.74 55.33 68.90
N VAL A 911 18.74 55.02 69.74
CA VAL A 911 18.52 54.53 71.12
C VAL A 911 17.75 55.56 71.95
N LYS A 912 18.09 56.86 71.83
CA LYS A 912 17.35 57.96 72.49
C LYS A 912 15.89 58.03 72.03
N GLN A 913 15.63 57.81 70.73
CA GLN A 913 14.28 57.84 70.15
C GLN A 913 13.45 56.59 70.51
N ALA A 914 14.10 55.42 70.59
CA ALA A 914 13.47 54.12 70.79
C ALA A 914 13.12 53.81 72.26
N ALA A 915 13.72 54.52 73.21
CA ALA A 915 13.61 54.26 74.65
C ALA A 915 13.81 52.75 74.97
N ALA A 916 12.86 52.11 75.67
CA ALA A 916 12.96 50.71 76.08
C ALA A 916 12.72 49.67 74.95
N ALA A 917 12.41 50.11 73.72
CA ALA A 917 12.12 49.20 72.61
C ALA A 917 13.37 48.76 71.82
N TYR A 918 14.53 49.36 72.07
CA TYR A 918 15.79 48.96 71.44
C TYR A 918 16.43 47.78 72.20
N PRO A 919 17.04 46.79 71.50
CA PRO A 919 17.63 45.63 72.17
C PRO A 919 18.72 46.00 73.18
N GLU A 920 18.51 45.68 74.45
CA GLU A 920 19.42 46.05 75.55
C GLU A 920 20.84 45.45 75.37
N GLU A 921 20.92 44.22 74.87
CA GLU A 921 22.20 43.55 74.57
C GLU A 921 23.02 44.31 73.52
N GLU A 922 22.34 44.93 72.56
CA GLU A 922 23.00 45.69 71.51
C GLU A 922 23.50 47.04 72.02
N VAL A 923 22.74 47.72 72.89
CA VAL A 923 23.21 48.95 73.55
C VAL A 923 24.48 48.67 74.36
N ARG A 924 24.51 47.55 75.10
CA ARG A 924 25.70 47.10 75.84
C ARG A 924 26.88 46.83 74.91
N TRP A 925 26.64 46.18 73.77
CA TRP A 925 27.68 45.95 72.77
C TRP A 925 28.22 47.25 72.18
N LEU A 926 27.36 48.19 71.80
CA LEU A 926 27.74 49.51 71.25
C LEU A 926 28.59 50.32 72.24
N ALA A 927 28.16 50.39 73.51
CA ALA A 927 28.88 51.11 74.56
C ALA A 927 30.27 50.51 74.79
N ARG A 928 30.37 49.18 74.92
CA ARG A 928 31.63 48.48 75.14
C ARG A 928 32.56 48.56 73.93
N THR A 929 32.02 48.42 72.72
CA THR A 929 32.79 48.49 71.48
C THR A 929 33.36 49.89 71.27
N SER A 930 32.54 50.93 71.49
CA SER A 930 32.97 52.33 71.38
C SER A 930 34.03 52.68 72.43
N TRP A 931 33.83 52.25 73.68
CA TRP A 931 34.80 52.45 74.76
C TRP A 931 36.14 51.75 74.47
N ASN A 932 36.10 50.45 74.13
CA ASN A 932 37.31 49.67 73.86
C ASN A 932 38.08 50.20 72.65
N ARG A 933 37.38 50.59 71.58
CA ARG A 933 38.03 51.19 70.39
C ARG A 933 38.66 52.54 70.73
N GLY A 934 37.97 53.35 71.53
CA GLY A 934 38.51 54.61 72.03
C GLY A 934 39.76 54.42 72.89
N VAL A 935 39.80 53.39 73.74
CA VAL A 935 40.98 53.02 74.55
C VAL A 935 42.16 52.63 73.64
N GLN A 936 41.91 51.79 72.64
CA GLN A 936 42.93 51.38 71.68
C GLN A 936 43.52 52.56 70.91
N LEU A 937 42.69 53.46 70.38
CA LEU A 937 43.17 54.65 69.66
C LEU A 937 43.95 55.60 70.57
N TYR A 938 43.55 55.70 71.84
CA TYR A 938 44.27 56.47 72.84
C TYR A 938 45.68 55.90 73.12
N GLU A 939 45.80 54.57 73.15
CA GLU A 939 47.07 53.86 73.34
C GLU A 939 47.97 53.89 72.10
N LEU A 940 47.37 53.98 70.90
CA LEU A 940 48.07 54.14 69.62
C LEU A 940 48.50 55.60 69.32
N GLY A 941 48.17 56.56 70.20
CA GLY A 941 48.56 57.97 70.06
C GLY A 941 47.56 58.86 69.31
N GLU A 942 46.50 58.30 68.71
CA GLU A 942 45.42 59.04 68.06
C GLU A 942 44.38 59.55 69.08
N ARG A 943 44.86 60.36 70.02
CA ARG A 943 44.09 60.77 71.21
C ARG A 943 42.82 61.55 70.87
N GLY A 944 42.84 62.37 69.82
CA GLY A 944 41.66 63.12 69.36
C GLY A 944 40.48 62.21 69.01
N LYS A 945 40.71 61.21 68.14
CA LYS A 945 39.69 60.22 67.77
C LYS A 945 39.34 59.28 68.91
N GLY A 946 40.33 58.88 69.71
CA GLY A 946 40.11 58.08 70.92
C GLY A 946 39.14 58.73 71.90
N ARG A 947 39.25 60.06 72.11
CA ARG A 947 38.32 60.83 72.97
C ARG A 947 36.89 60.83 72.41
N LEU A 948 36.71 60.98 71.10
CA LEU A 948 35.38 60.97 70.47
C LEU A 948 34.69 59.61 70.62
N TRP A 949 35.41 58.52 70.37
CA TRP A 949 34.90 57.15 70.59
C TRP A 949 34.54 56.87 72.05
N MET A 950 35.38 57.27 73.00
CA MET A 950 35.11 57.14 74.43
C MET A 950 33.87 57.95 74.84
N ARG A 951 33.71 59.18 74.30
CA ARG A 951 32.54 60.03 74.59
C ARG A 951 31.24 59.40 74.09
N VAL A 952 31.20 58.90 72.85
CA VAL A 952 30.02 58.19 72.34
C VAL A 952 29.71 56.94 73.19
N GLY A 953 30.75 56.22 73.65
CA GLY A 953 30.58 55.13 74.62
C GLY A 953 29.93 55.58 75.93
N LEU A 954 30.44 56.65 76.55
CA LEU A 954 29.86 57.27 77.77
C LEU A 954 28.40 57.68 77.58
N ASP A 955 28.07 58.27 76.44
CA ASP A 955 26.71 58.72 76.15
C ASP A 955 25.72 57.55 75.98
N LEU A 956 26.21 56.34 75.65
CA LEU A 956 25.42 55.11 75.53
C LEU A 956 25.24 54.36 76.87
N PHE A 957 26.17 54.50 77.82
CA PHE A 957 26.13 53.74 79.09
C PHE A 957 24.85 53.95 79.93
N PRO A 958 24.21 55.14 80.01
CA PRO A 958 22.96 55.34 80.74
C PRO A 958 21.80 54.45 80.26
N PHE A 959 21.89 53.96 79.02
CA PHE A 959 20.88 53.10 78.40
C PHE A 959 21.18 51.60 78.56
N CYS A 960 22.30 51.21 79.20
CA CYS A 960 22.76 49.81 79.35
C CYS A 960 22.15 49.05 80.55
N GLY A 961 21.19 49.63 81.27
CA GLY A 961 20.57 49.04 82.47
C GLY A 961 21.21 49.47 83.80
N ARG A 962 20.48 49.32 84.91
CA ARG A 962 20.85 49.90 86.22
C ARG A 962 22.12 49.30 86.85
N GLU A 963 22.54 48.11 86.43
CA GLU A 963 23.70 47.39 86.98
C GLU A 963 25.05 48.04 86.60
N TRP A 964 25.09 48.87 85.55
CA TRP A 964 26.32 49.47 85.01
C TRP A 964 26.57 50.92 85.42
N LEU A 965 25.66 51.55 86.17
CA LEU A 965 25.85 52.90 86.70
C LEU A 965 27.08 53.00 87.61
N ALA A 966 27.46 51.91 88.29
CA ALA A 966 28.66 51.83 89.11
C ALA A 966 29.97 51.83 88.30
N ASP A 967 29.95 51.33 87.06
CA ASP A 967 31.09 51.35 86.15
C ASP A 967 31.19 52.68 85.39
N LEU A 968 30.08 53.43 85.23
CA LEU A 968 30.04 54.74 84.59
C LEU A 968 30.94 55.77 85.31
N ASP A 969 30.86 55.83 86.64
CA ASP A 969 31.75 56.68 87.46
C ASP A 969 33.23 56.30 87.31
N ARG A 970 33.52 55.00 87.14
CA ARG A 970 34.88 54.47 86.93
C ARG A 970 35.42 54.84 85.55
N TYR A 971 34.58 54.76 84.52
CA TYR A 971 34.94 55.13 83.15
C TYR A 971 35.07 56.65 82.99
N GLU A 972 34.17 57.45 83.55
CA GLU A 972 34.29 58.90 83.59
C GLU A 972 35.56 59.35 84.29
N LYS A 973 35.89 58.74 85.44
CA LYS A 973 37.15 59.00 86.14
C LYS A 973 38.36 58.62 85.28
N HIS A 974 38.34 57.46 84.61
CA HIS A 974 39.41 57.03 83.71
C HIS A 974 39.61 57.98 82.51
N LEU A 975 38.52 58.54 81.96
CA LEU A 975 38.60 59.53 80.89
C LEU A 975 39.17 60.85 81.41
N ARG A 976 38.73 61.33 82.57
CA ARG A 976 39.26 62.55 83.22
C ARG A 976 40.73 62.41 83.60
N ASP A 977 41.15 61.26 84.15
CA ASP A 977 42.54 60.97 84.49
C ASP A 977 43.42 60.94 83.24
N ARG A 978 42.91 60.41 82.12
CA ARG A 978 43.60 60.43 80.82
C ARG A 978 43.64 61.82 80.19
N GLN A 979 42.57 62.62 80.31
CA GLN A 979 42.52 64.03 79.89
C GLN A 979 43.47 64.91 80.72
N ALA A 980 43.65 64.63 82.01
CA ALA A 980 44.56 65.36 82.89
C ALA A 980 46.05 64.99 82.70
N ALA A 981 46.33 63.81 82.13
CA ALA A 981 47.70 63.31 81.93
C ALA A 981 48.46 63.91 80.72
N CYS A 982 47.82 64.72 79.87
CA CYS A 982 48.48 65.46 78.77
C CYS A 982 47.72 66.76 78.41
N PRO A 983 48.26 67.94 78.77
CA PRO A 983 47.68 69.25 78.42
C PRO A 983 47.99 69.71 76.98
N GLU A 984 48.95 69.07 76.29
CA GLU A 984 49.35 69.47 74.94
C GLU A 984 48.42 68.83 73.91
N ASP A 985 47.36 69.56 73.55
CA ASP A 985 46.56 69.46 72.31
C ASP A 985 45.39 70.47 72.32
N GLN A 986 45.31 71.39 73.28
CA GLN A 986 44.29 72.46 73.31
C GLN A 986 44.67 73.72 72.50
N ASP A 987 45.86 73.79 71.91
CA ASP A 987 46.37 74.99 71.21
C ASP A 987 46.47 74.85 69.67
N GLN A 988 45.70 73.96 69.01
CA GLN A 988 45.66 73.89 67.53
C GLN A 988 44.30 74.18 66.88
N ASP A 989 43.29 74.60 67.67
CA ASP A 989 42.01 75.10 67.14
C ASP A 989 41.92 76.65 67.14
N GLN A 990 43.05 77.34 67.32
CA GLN A 990 43.17 78.80 67.15
C GLN A 990 44.43 79.12 66.33
N ASP A 991 44.45 78.78 65.04
CA ASP A 991 45.29 79.43 64.01
C ASP A 991 45.00 78.82 62.62
N GLN A 992 43.75 78.94 62.14
CA GLN A 992 43.42 78.87 60.71
C GLN A 992 42.27 79.84 60.40
N ASP A 993 42.51 81.13 60.64
CA ASP A 993 41.86 82.21 59.92
C ASP A 993 42.76 83.45 60.01
N GLN A 994 43.31 83.86 58.86
CA GLN A 994 44.13 85.05 58.56
C GLN A 994 45.61 84.81 58.26
N ASP A 995 45.89 84.37 57.02
CA ASP A 995 46.89 85.02 56.19
C ASP A 995 46.55 84.82 54.70
N GLN A 996 45.96 85.87 54.11
CA GLN A 996 46.08 86.39 52.74
C GLN A 996 44.74 86.89 52.17
N GLU A 997 44.30 88.05 52.68
CA GLU A 997 43.62 89.04 51.85
C GLU A 997 44.66 89.85 51.05
N GLY A 998 44.38 90.08 49.76
CA GLY A 998 44.84 91.28 49.06
C GLY A 998 45.68 91.04 47.79
N GLY A 999 45.03 91.06 46.62
CA GLY A 999 45.73 91.08 45.34
C GLY A 999 44.82 91.11 44.11
N GLU A 1000 43.91 92.09 44.03
CA GLU A 1000 43.20 92.44 42.79
C GLU A 1000 44.17 92.89 41.68
N ALA A 1001 43.97 92.42 40.44
CA ALA A 1001 43.72 93.26 39.24
C ALA A 1001 44.06 92.55 37.91
N SER A 1002 43.00 92.29 37.13
CA SER A 1002 42.82 92.72 35.73
C SER A 1002 44.04 92.82 34.79
N LYS A 1003 44.08 91.99 33.73
CA LYS A 1003 43.81 92.39 32.32
C LYS A 1003 44.32 91.35 31.29
N GLN A 1004 43.36 90.88 30.49
CA GLN A 1004 43.30 90.91 29.01
C GLN A 1004 44.40 90.30 28.11
N HIS A 1005 43.85 89.64 27.07
CA HIS A 1005 44.37 89.27 25.73
C HIS A 1005 44.94 87.84 25.61
N GLN A 1006 44.52 86.99 24.66
CA GLN A 1006 43.80 87.19 23.40
C GLN A 1006 43.15 85.88 22.89
N HIS A 1007 42.04 86.05 22.17
CA HIS A 1007 41.35 85.12 21.24
C HIS A 1007 42.26 84.62 20.08
N PRO A 1008 41.88 83.63 19.22
CA PRO A 1008 40.54 83.40 18.62
C PRO A 1008 40.00 81.96 18.75
N ALA A 1009 38.70 81.69 18.88
CA ALA A 1009 37.54 82.02 18.03
C ALA A 1009 37.54 81.31 16.65
N ALA A 1010 36.84 80.17 16.57
CA ALA A 1010 35.94 79.81 15.47
C ALA A 1010 35.07 78.61 15.87
N THR A 1011 33.94 78.93 16.50
CA THR A 1011 32.65 78.22 16.46
C THR A 1011 32.03 78.27 15.05
N PRO A 1012 30.81 77.76 14.76
CA PRO A 1012 30.05 76.66 15.36
C PRO A 1012 29.29 75.77 14.31
N THR A 1013 28.46 74.88 14.85
CA THR A 1013 27.06 74.57 14.45
C THR A 1013 26.81 73.48 13.37
N PRO A 1014 25.64 72.81 13.41
CA PRO A 1014 24.97 72.22 14.59
C PRO A 1014 24.13 70.94 14.29
N MET A 1015 23.49 70.42 15.35
CA MET A 1015 22.10 69.91 15.36
C MET A 1015 21.76 68.61 14.58
N VAL A 1016 20.86 67.74 15.03
CA VAL A 1016 20.13 67.54 16.29
C VAL A 1016 19.30 66.26 16.13
N ALA A 1017 18.91 65.70 17.27
CA ALA A 1017 17.84 64.74 17.53
C ALA A 1017 18.01 63.32 16.99
#